data_AF-A0A0R1LLH0-F1
#
_entry.id   AF-A0A0R1LLH0-F1
#
_cell.length_a   1.000
_cell.length_b   1.000
_cell.length_c   1.000
_cell.angle_alpha   90.00
_cell.angle_beta   90.00
_cell.angle_gamma   90.00
#
_symmetry.space_group_name_H-M   'P 1'
#
loop_
_entity.id
_entity.type
_entity.pdbx_description
1 polymer ?
#
loop_
_entity_poly.entity_id
_entity_poly.type
_entity_poly.pdbx_seq_one_letter_code
_entity_poly.pdbx_strand_id
1 'polypeptide(L)'
;MVLMGLLTGPSAAAKATTQTYTQPLQNTTMSLSGQAVETSSDFIKVDYWQMKHATLNLNYQVSQLADRQLSDITVSVNGTKFYSFRPVAKSGLQTKQVTIPLRLLRGSNSLKISGQILTRDGKHDYRLAQTPANWLTVDARSNVNCEYTVKQPNANVNSFYDHFSGPDTIVNRQSAIEVPAQASNAELTASMASLAGEARVITTEAQQIPVTTMADRTAQRADYQVVVATYDHLPARFKRHVSAQSVTNQAVIKRYDAQGKHYLIVTAPTGALLIKAGRYVANAELMRETAYPSETVRSDSQTFTSSLNYDDHYQLTTTSDRLVGANHQERRYFVSLPVDRNNADGSTIKVALRYAKNVDFRSALATVYINDTAIGSHKLTARRANNDAFAVKLPKGMALGNSFTVRIALDLPIQTAANSTNTQTPWASIEPASTANIRSAPGNDLLFSNYPNLFLQNSTYDHLAVVRPKILTLADYRTLSSLFNLIGNYAQSNQGQITFYQDQPSQRVLAHDNVIALGTPRQNSFIRTLNDKLYFQFDAAGTRLVSNEKLSIEPRYGATLGTAQLLRSPYNAKKGLLVITGATPDDAARAAEQISNQKNMAQYPGDAVVVDRDNDHRGYRFKKNKLIDTQVNLRQRVHRNQQLLVYLGIALGTIVILLIAILMLLNKHGVLHRSRRGKPHA
;
A
#
# COMPACT_ATOMS: atom_id res chain seq x y z
N MET A 1 59.87 46.01 10.43
CA MET A 1 60.14 44.65 10.93
C MET A 1 59.30 44.43 12.18
N VAL A 2 58.06 43.95 12.02
CA VAL A 2 57.22 43.45 13.13
C VAL A 2 56.42 42.28 12.58
N LEU A 3 56.64 41.12 13.20
CA LEU A 3 56.03 39.83 12.94
C LEU A 3 54.57 39.86 13.43
N MET A 4 53.60 39.50 12.60
CA MET A 4 52.21 39.29 13.03
C MET A 4 51.84 37.83 12.76
N GLY A 5 51.74 37.05 13.85
CA GLY A 5 51.48 35.61 13.82
C GLY A 5 50.02 35.29 13.48
N LEU A 6 49.86 34.24 12.66
CA LEU A 6 48.58 33.58 12.44
C LEU A 6 48.11 32.87 13.72
N LEU A 7 46.92 33.24 14.20
CA LEU A 7 46.14 32.41 15.11
C LEU A 7 45.02 31.74 14.30
N THR A 8 45.24 30.46 13.99
CA THR A 8 44.20 29.56 13.49
C THR A 8 43.22 29.25 14.62
N GLY A 9 42.05 29.88 14.60
CA GLY A 9 40.94 29.52 15.49
C GLY A 9 40.35 28.15 15.12
N PRO A 10 39.83 27.38 16.10
CA PRO A 10 39.24 26.08 15.85
C PRO A 10 37.96 26.23 15.00
N SER A 11 37.86 25.37 13.98
CA SER A 11 36.66 25.16 13.17
C SER A 11 35.44 25.01 14.09
N ALA A 12 34.53 25.98 14.05
CA ALA A 12 33.23 25.88 14.70
C ALA A 12 32.50 24.65 14.15
N ALA A 13 32.40 23.58 14.95
CA ALA A 13 31.50 22.48 14.67
C ALA A 13 30.08 23.07 14.57
N ALA A 14 29.48 23.01 13.38
CA ALA A 14 28.10 23.42 13.18
C ALA A 14 27.23 22.68 14.21
N LYS A 15 26.54 23.43 15.08
CA LYS A 15 25.61 22.85 16.05
C LYS A 15 24.60 22.03 15.27
N ALA A 16 24.48 20.75 15.60
CA ALA A 16 23.50 19.86 14.97
C ALA A 16 22.09 20.45 15.17
N THR A 17 21.44 20.84 14.08
CA THR A 17 20.12 21.45 14.10
C THR A 17 19.10 20.41 14.55
N THR A 18 18.34 20.75 15.58
CA THR A 18 17.19 19.96 16.01
C THR A 18 16.11 19.97 14.93
N GLN A 19 15.60 18.80 14.58
CA GLN A 19 14.51 18.60 13.63
C GLN A 19 13.30 17.96 14.32
N THR A 20 12.14 18.08 13.70
CA THR A 20 10.90 17.46 14.17
C THR A 20 10.23 16.67 13.05
N TYR A 21 9.66 15.52 13.40
CA TYR A 21 8.86 14.70 12.51
C TYR A 21 7.61 14.21 13.24
N THR A 22 6.45 14.42 12.63
CA THR A 22 5.15 14.05 13.22
C THR A 22 4.59 12.81 12.53
N GLN A 23 4.43 11.75 13.32
CA GLN A 23 3.84 10.49 12.88
C GLN A 23 2.37 10.43 13.28
N PRO A 24 1.42 10.45 12.32
CA PRO A 24 0.02 10.21 12.65
C PRO A 24 -0.15 8.81 13.21
N LEU A 25 -1.04 8.63 14.20
CA LEU A 25 -1.46 7.29 14.58
C LEU A 25 -2.28 6.71 13.43
N GLN A 26 -2.06 5.43 13.08
CA GLN A 26 -2.69 4.78 11.91
C GLN A 26 -4.21 4.56 12.05
N ASN A 27 -4.83 5.18 13.03
CA ASN A 27 -6.23 5.01 13.39
C ASN A 27 -7.07 6.16 12.85
N THR A 28 -8.19 5.85 12.21
CA THR A 28 -9.30 6.80 12.01
C THR A 28 -9.93 7.16 13.36
N THR A 29 -10.71 8.24 13.42
CA THR A 29 -11.45 8.60 14.64
C THR A 29 -12.32 7.42 15.07
N MET A 30 -12.11 6.93 16.29
CA MET A 30 -12.81 5.75 16.82
C MET A 30 -13.43 6.05 18.17
N SER A 31 -14.60 5.49 18.44
CA SER A 31 -15.24 5.51 19.77
C SER A 31 -15.19 4.13 20.40
N LEU A 32 -14.58 4.04 21.57
CA LEU A 32 -14.49 2.86 22.42
C LEU A 32 -15.58 3.00 23.49
N SER A 33 -16.41 1.97 23.68
CA SER A 33 -17.50 1.99 24.66
C SER A 33 -17.37 0.85 25.67
N GLY A 34 -17.76 1.08 26.92
CA GLY A 34 -17.61 0.14 28.03
C GLY A 34 -16.90 0.77 29.23
N GLN A 35 -16.90 0.06 30.36
CA GLN A 35 -16.21 0.50 31.58
C GLN A 35 -14.69 0.51 31.42
N ALA A 36 -14.15 -0.40 30.62
CA ALA A 36 -12.74 -0.45 30.24
C ALA A 36 -12.66 -0.25 28.73
N VAL A 37 -11.75 0.61 28.29
CA VAL A 37 -11.52 0.95 26.89
C VAL A 37 -10.05 0.76 26.57
N GLU A 38 -9.76 0.22 25.39
CA GLU A 38 -8.40 -0.03 24.95
C GLU A 38 -8.27 0.15 23.43
N THR A 39 -7.16 0.74 23.01
CA THR A 39 -6.75 0.79 21.60
C THR A 39 -5.23 0.86 21.49
N SER A 40 -4.70 0.44 20.34
CA SER A 40 -3.26 0.50 20.04
C SER A 40 -3.00 1.04 18.64
N SER A 41 -1.81 1.57 18.43
CA SER A 41 -1.27 2.01 17.14
C SER A 41 0.25 1.85 17.17
N ASP A 42 0.86 1.64 16.02
CA ASP A 42 2.30 1.56 15.90
C ASP A 42 2.92 2.85 15.36
N PHE A 43 4.19 3.09 15.67
CA PHE A 43 5.02 4.16 15.12
C PHE A 43 6.49 3.74 15.09
N ILE A 44 7.30 4.36 14.22
CA ILE A 44 8.70 4.01 14.02
C ILE A 44 9.65 5.01 14.67
N LYS A 45 10.84 4.55 15.04
CA LYS A 45 12.00 5.38 15.35
C LYS A 45 13.07 5.04 14.32
N VAL A 46 13.51 6.04 13.58
CA VAL A 46 14.56 5.86 12.57
C VAL A 46 15.94 5.79 13.24
N ASP A 47 16.80 4.89 12.78
CA ASP A 47 18.05 4.57 13.49
C ASP A 47 19.07 5.73 13.50
N TYR A 48 19.14 6.53 12.44
CA TYR A 48 20.00 7.72 12.38
C TYR A 48 19.42 8.92 13.15
N TRP A 49 18.23 8.81 13.73
CA TRP A 49 17.68 9.84 14.62
C TRP A 49 18.26 9.70 16.02
N GLN A 50 19.04 10.70 16.42
CA GLN A 50 19.41 10.90 17.81
C GLN A 50 18.26 11.60 18.54
N MET A 51 17.30 10.80 18.98
CA MET A 51 16.09 11.24 19.68
C MET A 51 16.43 12.16 20.87
N LYS A 52 15.81 13.34 20.90
CA LYS A 52 15.84 14.31 22.02
C LYS A 52 14.54 14.25 22.82
N HIS A 53 13.41 14.27 22.11
CA HIS A 53 12.08 14.15 22.71
C HIS A 53 11.16 13.30 21.83
N ALA A 54 10.23 12.61 22.48
CA ALA A 54 9.12 11.95 21.82
C ALA A 54 7.86 12.30 22.60
N THR A 55 6.86 12.85 21.94
CA THR A 55 5.65 13.37 22.59
C THR A 55 4.42 12.81 21.88
N LEU A 56 3.59 12.08 22.61
CA LEU A 56 2.24 11.73 22.19
C LEU A 56 1.34 12.96 22.34
N ASN A 57 0.78 13.43 21.23
CA ASN A 57 -0.32 14.38 21.21
C ASN A 57 -1.63 13.59 21.08
N LEU A 58 -2.25 13.25 22.21
CA LEU A 58 -3.51 12.50 22.23
C LEU A 58 -4.70 13.45 22.11
N ASN A 59 -5.42 13.38 21.01
CA ASN A 59 -6.68 14.08 20.80
C ASN A 59 -7.84 13.12 21.10
N TYR A 60 -8.67 13.45 22.08
CA TYR A 60 -9.69 12.53 22.59
C TYR A 60 -10.96 13.23 23.06
N GLN A 61 -12.03 12.47 23.23
CA GLN A 61 -13.28 12.89 23.85
C GLN A 61 -13.74 11.81 24.82
N VAL A 62 -14.37 12.21 25.92
CA VAL A 62 -15.03 11.28 26.84
C VAL A 62 -16.49 11.65 26.96
N SER A 63 -17.29 10.68 27.39
CA SER A 63 -18.70 10.90 27.70
C SER A 63 -18.94 12.12 28.57
N GLN A 64 -20.00 12.88 28.23
CA GLN A 64 -20.47 14.01 29.03
C GLN A 64 -20.92 13.58 30.43
N LEU A 65 -21.24 12.30 30.60
CA LEU A 65 -21.66 11.71 31.87
C LEU A 65 -20.48 11.13 32.69
N ALA A 66 -19.25 11.16 32.16
CA ALA A 66 -18.10 10.55 32.82
C ALA A 66 -17.78 11.23 34.17
N ASP A 67 -17.67 10.42 35.22
CA ASP A 67 -17.16 10.81 36.52
C ASP A 67 -15.64 10.98 36.46
N ARG A 68 -15.19 12.16 36.84
CA ARG A 68 -13.81 12.62 36.68
C ARG A 68 -12.87 12.13 37.77
N GLN A 69 -13.41 11.68 38.90
CA GLN A 69 -12.63 11.09 39.98
C GLN A 69 -12.38 9.61 39.74
N LEU A 70 -13.35 8.95 39.12
CA LEU A 70 -13.33 7.51 38.85
C LEU A 70 -12.77 7.15 37.47
N SER A 71 -12.84 8.05 36.49
CA SER A 71 -12.33 7.77 35.14
C SER A 71 -10.84 8.10 34.98
N ASP A 72 -10.09 7.21 34.34
CA ASP A 72 -8.67 7.39 34.03
C ASP A 72 -8.30 6.87 32.63
N ILE A 73 -7.21 7.41 32.09
CA ILE A 73 -6.59 6.98 30.85
C ILE A 73 -5.11 6.73 31.13
N THR A 74 -4.64 5.55 30.75
CA THR A 74 -3.26 5.08 30.89
C THR A 74 -2.64 4.80 29.52
N VAL A 75 -1.44 5.32 29.32
CA VAL A 75 -0.63 5.16 28.11
C VAL A 75 0.54 4.20 28.40
N SER A 76 0.78 3.30 27.45
CA SER A 76 1.92 2.38 27.46
C SER A 76 2.59 2.33 26.10
N VAL A 77 3.88 2.02 26.08
CA VAL A 77 4.62 1.74 24.85
C VAL A 77 5.39 0.44 25.01
N ASN A 78 5.36 -0.41 23.99
CA ASN A 78 6.02 -1.72 23.98
C ASN A 78 5.69 -2.58 25.22
N GLY A 79 4.44 -2.51 25.68
CA GLY A 79 3.93 -3.23 26.85
C GLY A 79 4.21 -2.55 28.20
N THR A 80 5.02 -1.49 28.25
CA THR A 80 5.38 -0.79 29.49
C THR A 80 4.49 0.44 29.69
N LYS A 81 3.67 0.44 30.75
CA LYS A 81 2.88 1.62 31.18
C LYS A 81 3.81 2.69 31.74
N PHE A 82 3.61 3.95 31.36
CA PHE A 82 4.50 5.04 31.79
C PHE A 82 3.79 6.34 32.15
N TYR A 83 2.50 6.50 31.82
CA TYR A 83 1.75 7.70 32.15
C TYR A 83 0.25 7.39 32.31
N SER A 84 -0.37 7.97 33.34
CA SER A 84 -1.82 7.90 33.56
C SER A 84 -2.35 9.28 33.91
N PHE A 85 -3.56 9.62 33.45
CA PHE A 85 -4.20 10.89 33.73
C PHE A 85 -5.72 10.76 33.78
N ARG A 86 -6.37 11.74 34.42
CA ARG A 86 -7.83 11.86 34.44
C ARG A 86 -8.29 12.81 33.33
N PRO A 87 -9.38 12.48 32.60
CA PRO A 87 -9.97 13.40 31.62
C PRO A 87 -10.35 14.74 32.22
N VAL A 88 -10.20 15.83 31.46
CA VAL A 88 -10.53 17.17 31.93
C VAL A 88 -12.04 17.41 31.86
N ALA A 89 -12.50 18.31 32.72
CA ALA A 89 -13.86 18.77 32.91
C ALA A 89 -14.51 19.53 31.73
N LYS A 90 -14.36 19.07 30.50
CA LYS A 90 -14.78 19.79 29.30
C LYS A 90 -15.50 18.87 28.31
N SER A 91 -16.61 19.35 27.76
CA SER A 91 -17.30 18.68 26.64
C SER A 91 -16.57 18.93 25.31
N GLY A 92 -16.62 17.95 24.41
CA GLY A 92 -15.98 18.03 23.09
C GLY A 92 -14.50 17.65 23.12
N LEU A 93 -13.77 18.01 22.05
CA LEU A 93 -12.39 17.59 21.84
C LEU A 93 -11.44 18.14 22.90
N GLN A 94 -10.67 17.23 23.48
CA GLN A 94 -9.59 17.50 24.42
C GLN A 94 -8.26 17.03 23.82
N THR A 95 -7.18 17.67 24.24
CA THR A 95 -5.82 17.28 23.85
C THR A 95 -4.97 17.09 25.09
N LYS A 96 -4.24 15.97 25.16
CA LYS A 96 -3.26 15.70 26.20
C LYS A 96 -1.91 15.41 25.55
N GLN A 97 -0.91 16.20 25.91
CA GLN A 97 0.48 15.93 25.55
C GLN A 97 1.13 15.05 26.61
N VAL A 98 1.82 14.00 26.17
CA VAL A 98 2.48 13.04 27.04
C VAL A 98 3.88 12.75 26.50
N THR A 99 4.91 13.03 27.30
CA THR A 99 6.29 12.71 26.97
C THR A 99 6.53 11.21 27.08
N ILE A 100 6.94 10.57 25.99
CA ILE A 100 7.30 9.15 25.92
C ILE A 100 8.76 8.98 26.37
N PRO A 101 9.04 8.17 27.41
CA PRO A 101 10.41 7.94 27.85
C PRO A 101 11.25 7.28 26.74
N LEU A 102 12.34 7.94 26.32
CA LEU A 102 13.18 7.48 25.21
C LEU A 102 13.74 6.05 25.41
N ARG A 103 14.00 5.64 26.66
CA ARG A 103 14.47 4.29 27.01
C ARG A 103 13.49 3.17 26.65
N LEU A 104 12.23 3.50 26.43
CA LEU A 104 11.19 2.53 26.04
C LEU A 104 11.08 2.39 24.52
N LEU A 105 11.72 3.28 23.75
CA LEU A 105 11.66 3.28 22.29
C LEU A 105 12.60 2.24 21.67
N ARG A 106 12.11 1.56 20.65
CA ARG A 106 12.80 0.61 19.77
C ARG A 106 12.64 1.09 18.31
N GLY A 107 13.16 0.36 17.33
CA GLY A 107 12.99 0.71 15.90
C GLY A 107 11.52 0.75 15.48
N SER A 108 10.73 -0.26 15.87
CA SER A 108 9.27 -0.25 15.78
C SER A 108 8.65 -0.25 17.19
N ASN A 109 7.59 0.53 17.39
CA ASN A 109 6.99 0.77 18.69
C ASN A 109 5.48 0.58 18.66
N SER A 110 4.95 -0.17 19.62
CA SER A 110 3.51 -0.31 19.81
C SER A 110 3.03 0.58 20.96
N LEU A 111 2.27 1.62 20.62
CA LEU A 111 1.64 2.53 21.55
C LEU A 111 0.24 2.04 21.89
N LYS A 112 -0.06 1.89 23.18
CA LYS A 112 -1.38 1.46 23.66
C LYS A 112 -1.96 2.51 24.61
N ILE A 113 -3.21 2.89 24.33
CA ILE A 113 -4.05 3.77 25.15
C ILE A 113 -5.13 2.88 25.76
N SER A 114 -5.18 2.86 27.08
CA SER A 114 -6.19 2.13 27.86
C SER A 114 -6.84 3.08 28.84
N GLY A 115 -8.03 2.77 29.34
CA GLY A 115 -8.66 3.61 30.35
C GLY A 115 -9.89 2.96 30.96
N GLN A 116 -10.34 3.52 32.08
CA GLN A 116 -11.64 3.26 32.64
C GLN A 116 -12.51 4.51 32.50
N ILE A 117 -13.65 4.40 31.81
CA ILE A 117 -14.60 5.50 31.67
C ILE A 117 -15.88 5.11 32.39
N LEU A 118 -16.20 5.84 33.44
CA LEU A 118 -17.22 5.47 34.41
C LEU A 118 -18.19 6.63 34.60
N THR A 119 -19.50 6.38 34.62
CA THR A 119 -20.55 7.42 34.73
C THR A 119 -21.26 7.34 36.09
N ARG A 120 -21.13 8.34 36.97
CA ARG A 120 -21.74 8.30 38.31
C ARG A 120 -23.27 8.45 38.25
N ASP A 121 -23.99 7.56 38.94
CA ASP A 121 -25.44 7.68 39.17
C ASP A 121 -25.73 8.13 40.62
N GLY A 122 -26.08 9.42 40.79
CA GLY A 122 -26.60 9.95 42.06
C GLY A 122 -25.68 9.85 43.30
N LYS A 123 -26.30 9.86 44.49
CA LYS A 123 -25.65 9.82 45.84
C LYS A 123 -25.45 8.41 46.42
N HIS A 124 -25.81 7.34 45.70
CA HIS A 124 -25.70 5.97 46.20
C HIS A 124 -24.59 5.20 45.47
N ASP A 125 -23.79 4.49 46.26
CA ASP A 125 -22.54 3.82 45.87
C ASP A 125 -22.73 2.48 45.14
N TYR A 126 -23.79 2.35 44.34
CA TYR A 126 -24.11 1.10 43.64
C TYR A 126 -23.60 1.13 42.20
N ARG A 127 -22.33 0.74 42.06
CA ARG A 127 -21.75 -0.03 40.94
C ARG A 127 -22.32 0.36 39.56
N LEU A 128 -21.73 1.43 39.03
CA LEU A 128 -21.73 1.88 37.64
C LEU A 128 -22.03 0.74 36.64
N ALA A 129 -23.27 0.53 36.22
CA ALA A 129 -23.57 -0.48 35.21
C ALA A 129 -22.81 -0.16 33.90
N GLN A 130 -22.39 -1.18 33.15
CA GLN A 130 -21.82 -0.94 31.81
C GLN A 130 -22.94 -0.38 30.92
N THR A 131 -22.85 0.92 30.60
CA THR A 131 -23.78 1.59 29.69
C THR A 131 -23.08 1.99 28.40
N PRO A 132 -23.80 2.14 27.28
CA PRO A 132 -23.27 2.78 26.08
C PRO A 132 -22.80 4.22 26.31
N ALA A 133 -23.17 4.83 27.45
CA ALA A 133 -22.72 6.17 27.83
C ALA A 133 -21.33 6.17 28.49
N ASN A 134 -20.70 5.01 28.73
CA ASN A 134 -19.30 4.92 29.12
C ASN A 134 -18.45 4.84 27.85
N TRP A 135 -17.87 5.94 27.38
CA TRP A 135 -17.09 5.92 26.14
C TRP A 135 -15.91 6.89 26.12
N LEU A 136 -14.89 6.51 25.37
CA LEU A 136 -13.70 7.28 24.99
C LEU A 136 -13.58 7.29 23.46
N THR A 137 -13.56 8.46 22.85
CA THR A 137 -13.22 8.63 21.45
C THR A 137 -11.75 9.04 21.32
N VAL A 138 -10.99 8.36 20.47
CA VAL A 138 -9.64 8.80 20.05
C VAL A 138 -9.76 9.36 18.64
N ASP A 139 -9.36 10.61 18.46
CA ASP A 139 -9.49 11.35 17.19
C ASP A 139 -8.28 11.09 16.27
N ALA A 140 -8.54 11.02 14.96
CA ALA A 140 -7.53 10.78 13.93
C ALA A 140 -6.37 11.80 13.90
N ARG A 141 -6.54 12.98 14.51
CA ARG A 141 -5.46 13.97 14.66
C ARG A 141 -4.42 13.60 15.71
N SER A 142 -4.63 12.52 16.47
CA SER A 142 -3.64 12.03 17.44
C SER A 142 -2.36 11.59 16.73
N ASN A 143 -1.21 11.95 17.29
CA ASN A 143 0.09 11.72 16.65
C ASN A 143 1.23 11.60 17.68
N VAL A 144 2.37 11.07 17.23
CA VAL A 144 3.64 11.13 17.96
C VAL A 144 4.55 12.14 17.26
N ASN A 145 4.94 13.19 17.99
CA ASN A 145 5.97 14.12 17.53
C ASN A 145 7.34 13.63 18.02
N CYS A 146 8.26 13.44 17.10
CA CYS A 146 9.65 13.07 17.35
C CYS A 146 10.53 14.30 17.14
N GLU A 147 11.28 14.69 18.18
CA GLU A 147 12.31 15.71 18.09
C GLU A 147 13.69 15.02 18.16
N TYR A 148 14.57 15.30 17.21
CA TYR A 148 15.83 14.58 17.07
C TYR A 148 16.91 15.45 16.41
N THR A 149 18.15 15.01 16.53
CA THR A 149 19.24 15.47 15.66
C THR A 149 19.62 14.34 14.71
N VAL A 150 19.96 14.68 13.47
CA VAL A 150 20.38 13.69 12.46
C VAL A 150 21.83 13.31 12.69
N LYS A 151 22.10 12.01 12.88
CA LYS A 151 23.47 11.47 12.80
C LYS A 151 23.86 11.39 11.33
N GLN A 152 24.85 12.18 10.91
CA GLN A 152 25.29 12.21 9.52
C GLN A 152 25.66 10.83 8.97
N PRO A 153 25.40 10.56 7.68
CA PRO A 153 25.74 9.29 7.06
C PRO A 153 27.25 9.07 7.08
N ASN A 154 27.68 7.82 7.25
CA ASN A 154 29.07 7.45 7.05
C ASN A 154 29.38 7.24 5.56
N ALA A 155 30.61 6.83 5.25
CA ALA A 155 31.09 6.66 3.88
C ALA A 155 30.52 5.42 3.15
N ASN A 156 29.64 4.63 3.77
CA ASN A 156 29.09 3.41 3.19
C ASN A 156 27.79 3.65 2.41
N VAL A 157 27.50 2.74 1.48
CA VAL A 157 26.27 2.74 0.69
C VAL A 157 25.04 2.56 1.56
N ASN A 158 25.05 1.62 2.52
CA ASN A 158 23.91 1.40 3.40
C ASN A 158 23.53 2.64 4.25
N SER A 159 24.53 3.34 4.78
CA SER A 159 24.28 4.56 5.56
C SER A 159 23.71 5.68 4.71
N PHE A 160 24.08 5.80 3.44
CA PHE A 160 23.41 6.70 2.50
C PHE A 160 21.97 6.31 2.27
N TYR A 161 21.76 5.03 1.98
CA TYR A 161 20.46 4.46 1.64
C TYR A 161 19.43 4.71 2.75
N ASP A 162 19.82 4.50 4.01
CA ASP A 162 18.97 4.73 5.16
C ASP A 162 18.47 6.18 5.23
N HIS A 163 19.34 7.16 4.93
CA HIS A 163 18.96 8.57 4.92
C HIS A 163 18.19 8.96 3.65
N PHE A 164 18.59 8.46 2.49
CA PHE A 164 17.92 8.75 1.22
C PHE A 164 16.45 8.26 1.22
N SER A 165 16.21 7.09 1.79
CA SER A 165 14.87 6.50 1.98
C SER A 165 14.17 6.99 3.27
N GLY A 166 14.82 7.90 4.00
CA GLY A 166 14.37 8.44 5.27
C GLY A 166 13.06 9.20 5.19
N PRO A 167 12.07 8.96 6.07
CA PRO A 167 10.78 9.63 6.01
C PRO A 167 10.88 11.14 6.21
N ASP A 168 11.83 11.61 7.03
CA ASP A 168 12.12 13.03 7.20
C ASP A 168 12.78 13.63 5.97
N THR A 169 13.75 12.94 5.38
CA THR A 169 14.44 13.38 4.16
C THR A 169 13.47 13.52 2.99
N ILE A 170 12.54 12.57 2.83
CA ILE A 170 11.52 12.61 1.78
C ILE A 170 10.51 13.73 2.02
N VAL A 171 9.95 13.86 3.23
CA VAL A 171 8.98 14.93 3.56
C VAL A 171 9.61 16.32 3.38
N ASN A 172 10.89 16.47 3.72
CA ASN A 172 11.62 17.73 3.57
C ASN A 172 12.19 17.95 2.16
N ARG A 173 11.89 17.07 1.19
CA ARG A 173 12.35 17.15 -0.21
C ARG A 173 13.87 17.19 -0.36
N GLN A 174 14.56 16.44 0.52
CA GLN A 174 16.01 16.32 0.54
C GLN A 174 16.53 15.11 -0.26
N SER A 175 15.67 14.31 -0.88
CA SER A 175 16.03 13.17 -1.74
C SER A 175 15.69 13.44 -3.20
N ALA A 176 16.60 13.11 -4.12
CA ALA A 176 16.36 13.15 -5.57
C ALA A 176 17.15 12.07 -6.33
N ILE A 177 16.59 11.59 -7.44
CA ILE A 177 17.30 10.77 -8.43
C ILE A 177 17.60 11.64 -9.64
N GLU A 178 18.87 11.66 -10.05
CA GLU A 178 19.36 12.51 -11.12
C GLU A 178 19.74 11.68 -12.35
N VAL A 179 19.32 12.15 -13.52
CA VAL A 179 19.73 11.60 -14.82
C VAL A 179 20.34 12.69 -15.71
N PRO A 180 21.09 12.31 -16.77
CA PRO A 180 21.57 13.27 -17.76
C PRO A 180 20.42 14.07 -18.39
N ALA A 181 20.69 15.30 -18.84
CA ALA A 181 19.68 16.17 -19.45
C ALA A 181 18.96 15.50 -20.64
N GLN A 182 19.69 14.69 -21.42
CA GLN A 182 19.15 13.84 -22.48
C GLN A 182 19.32 12.37 -22.12
N ALA A 183 18.64 11.93 -21.06
CA ALA A 183 18.69 10.54 -20.64
C ALA A 183 18.27 9.58 -21.77
N SER A 184 19.11 8.58 -21.99
CA SER A 184 18.79 7.44 -22.86
C SER A 184 17.68 6.58 -22.26
N ASN A 185 17.09 5.70 -23.07
CA ASN A 185 16.06 4.77 -22.60
C ASN A 185 16.59 3.83 -21.50
N ALA A 186 17.88 3.47 -21.54
CA ALA A 186 18.50 2.65 -20.51
C ALA A 186 18.70 3.41 -19.18
N GLU A 187 19.09 4.69 -19.24
CA GLU A 187 19.20 5.55 -18.05
C GLU A 187 17.84 5.79 -17.41
N LEU A 188 16.80 6.03 -18.21
CA LEU A 188 15.42 6.10 -17.73
C LEU A 188 14.95 4.77 -17.13
N THR A 189 15.24 3.65 -17.77
CA THR A 189 14.88 2.32 -17.24
C THR A 189 15.56 2.07 -15.89
N ALA A 190 16.87 2.35 -15.78
CA ALA A 190 17.62 2.15 -14.54
C ALA A 190 17.12 3.07 -13.41
N SER A 191 16.92 4.36 -13.69
CA SER A 191 16.42 5.34 -12.72
C SER A 191 14.99 5.06 -12.26
N MET A 192 14.08 4.67 -13.16
CA MET A 192 12.72 4.30 -12.78
C MET A 192 12.68 2.98 -12.02
N ALA A 193 13.55 2.02 -12.34
CA ALA A 193 13.69 0.80 -11.55
C ALA A 193 14.19 1.12 -10.13
N SER A 194 15.22 1.96 -10.00
CA SER A 194 15.68 2.47 -8.70
C SER A 194 14.55 3.15 -7.94
N LEU A 195 13.89 4.14 -8.55
CA LEU A 195 12.77 4.85 -7.93
C LEU A 195 11.69 3.90 -7.41
N ALA A 196 11.30 2.94 -8.23
CA ALA A 196 10.18 2.09 -7.92
C ALA A 196 10.52 1.08 -6.80
N GLY A 197 11.78 0.63 -6.71
CA GLY A 197 12.26 -0.16 -5.57
C GLY A 197 12.42 0.65 -4.28
N GLU A 198 12.78 1.92 -4.37
CA GLU A 198 12.84 2.84 -3.22
C GLU A 198 11.44 3.15 -2.68
N ALA A 199 10.51 3.49 -3.58
CA ALA A 199 9.13 3.82 -3.23
C ALA A 199 8.45 2.71 -2.42
N ARG A 200 8.77 1.43 -2.70
CA ARG A 200 8.30 0.25 -1.95
C ARG A 200 8.54 0.33 -0.44
N VAL A 201 9.62 0.97 0.01
CA VAL A 201 9.98 1.05 1.44
C VAL A 201 9.64 2.39 2.08
N ILE A 202 9.09 3.34 1.32
CA ILE A 202 8.70 4.65 1.82
C ILE A 202 7.37 4.53 2.58
N THR A 203 7.38 4.95 3.84
CA THR A 203 6.18 4.90 4.70
C THR A 203 5.31 6.15 4.62
N THR A 204 5.71 7.17 3.86
CA THR A 204 5.00 8.45 3.76
C THR A 204 4.21 8.52 2.46
N GLU A 205 2.91 8.81 2.53
CA GLU A 205 2.04 8.87 1.35
C GLU A 205 2.02 10.24 0.66
N ALA A 206 2.54 11.29 1.31
CA ALA A 206 2.31 12.68 0.90
C ALA A 206 3.41 13.25 -0.02
N GLN A 207 4.64 12.73 0.06
CA GLN A 207 5.76 13.21 -0.75
C GLN A 207 6.47 12.04 -1.43
N GLN A 208 6.96 12.31 -2.64
CA GLN A 208 7.52 11.34 -3.56
C GLN A 208 8.98 11.69 -3.85
N ILE A 209 9.79 10.71 -4.22
CA ILE A 209 11.15 10.96 -4.67
C ILE A 209 11.09 11.40 -6.15
N PRO A 210 11.56 12.61 -6.50
CA PRO A 210 11.60 13.06 -7.88
C PRO A 210 12.76 12.40 -8.62
N VAL A 211 12.49 11.93 -9.84
CA VAL A 211 13.53 11.72 -10.86
C VAL A 211 13.57 12.97 -11.72
N THR A 212 14.73 13.62 -11.82
CA THR A 212 14.90 14.86 -12.56
C THR A 212 16.28 14.94 -13.21
N THR A 213 16.56 16.02 -13.93
CA THR A 213 17.87 16.23 -14.54
C THR A 213 18.84 16.83 -13.53
N MET A 214 20.14 16.55 -13.69
CA MET A 214 21.21 17.08 -12.82
C MET A 214 21.30 18.62 -12.78
N ALA A 215 20.69 19.30 -13.75
CA ALA A 215 20.65 20.77 -13.82
C ALA A 215 19.41 21.36 -13.13
N ASP A 216 18.44 20.54 -12.75
CA ASP A 216 17.19 21.00 -12.16
C ASP A 216 17.38 21.51 -10.73
N ARG A 217 16.57 22.50 -10.34
CA ARG A 217 16.64 23.10 -9.01
C ARG A 217 16.21 22.13 -7.90
N THR A 218 15.32 21.18 -8.21
CA THR A 218 14.88 20.17 -7.23
C THR A 218 16.05 19.29 -6.83
N ALA A 219 16.79 18.77 -7.82
CA ALA A 219 18.04 18.07 -7.63
C ALA A 219 19.07 18.94 -6.88
N GLN A 220 19.27 20.19 -7.28
CA GLN A 220 20.23 21.08 -6.63
C GLN A 220 19.91 21.43 -5.17
N ARG A 221 18.66 21.29 -4.72
CA ARG A 221 18.28 21.52 -3.31
C ARG A 221 18.30 20.26 -2.45
N ALA A 222 18.26 19.08 -3.07
CA ALA A 222 18.30 17.83 -2.35
C ALA A 222 19.70 17.60 -1.73
N ASP A 223 19.75 17.14 -0.49
CA ASP A 223 21.00 16.80 0.20
C ASP A 223 21.46 15.39 -0.16
N TYR A 224 20.54 14.47 -0.44
CA TYR A 224 20.78 13.08 -0.81
C TYR A 224 20.38 12.82 -2.25
N GLN A 225 21.35 12.40 -3.07
CA GLN A 225 21.20 12.35 -4.53
C GLN A 225 21.71 11.03 -5.10
N VAL A 226 20.84 10.31 -5.80
CA VAL A 226 21.26 9.12 -6.59
C VAL A 226 21.50 9.56 -8.02
N VAL A 227 22.74 9.45 -8.50
CA VAL A 227 23.14 9.90 -9.84
C VAL A 227 23.21 8.69 -10.76
N VAL A 228 22.27 8.56 -11.70
CA VAL A 228 22.16 7.40 -12.60
C VAL A 228 22.52 7.81 -14.02
N ALA A 229 23.67 7.34 -14.51
CA ALA A 229 24.13 7.65 -15.86
C ALA A 229 25.07 6.56 -16.40
N THR A 230 25.04 6.32 -17.71
CA THR A 230 26.15 5.62 -18.37
C THR A 230 27.45 6.39 -18.16
N TYR A 231 28.59 5.70 -18.17
CA TYR A 231 29.89 6.31 -17.85
C TYR A 231 30.27 7.45 -18.80
N ASP A 232 29.81 7.40 -20.05
CA ASP A 232 30.04 8.45 -21.04
C ASP A 232 29.12 9.65 -20.86
N HIS A 233 27.91 9.45 -20.31
CA HIS A 233 27.01 10.53 -19.94
C HIS A 233 27.21 11.05 -18.52
N LEU A 234 28.06 10.40 -17.71
CA LEU A 234 28.36 10.81 -16.35
C LEU A 234 29.16 12.13 -16.35
N PRO A 235 28.68 13.20 -15.68
CA PRO A 235 29.39 14.47 -15.65
C PRO A 235 30.81 14.35 -15.10
N ALA A 236 31.72 15.18 -15.62
CA ALA A 236 33.13 15.19 -15.23
C ALA A 236 33.35 15.27 -13.71
N ARG A 237 32.50 16.00 -12.99
CA ARG A 237 32.56 16.14 -11.52
C ARG A 237 32.39 14.82 -10.77
N PHE A 238 31.65 13.86 -11.34
CA PHE A 238 31.46 12.52 -10.79
C PHE A 238 32.39 11.51 -11.44
N LYS A 239 32.68 11.66 -12.74
CA LYS A 239 33.60 10.80 -13.50
C LYS A 239 34.99 10.75 -12.88
N ARG A 240 35.51 11.85 -12.33
CA ARG A 240 36.81 11.85 -11.60
C ARG A 240 36.84 10.94 -10.36
N HIS A 241 35.70 10.52 -9.84
CA HIS A 241 35.61 9.63 -8.67
C HIS A 241 35.42 8.16 -9.04
N VAL A 242 35.23 7.85 -10.33
CA VAL A 242 35.05 6.49 -10.86
C VAL A 242 36.03 6.31 -12.01
N SER A 243 37.05 5.46 -11.86
CA SER A 243 38.04 5.27 -12.94
C SER A 243 37.43 4.54 -14.13
N ALA A 244 37.88 4.85 -15.35
CA ALA A 244 37.40 4.17 -16.56
C ALA A 244 37.64 2.66 -16.50
N GLN A 245 38.77 2.24 -15.92
CA GLN A 245 39.11 0.83 -15.73
C GLN A 245 38.09 0.12 -14.84
N SER A 246 37.56 0.79 -13.81
CA SER A 246 36.61 0.20 -12.84
C SER A 246 35.25 -0.14 -13.43
N VAL A 247 34.90 0.45 -14.58
CA VAL A 247 33.61 0.23 -15.25
C VAL A 247 33.72 -0.62 -16.52
N THR A 248 34.91 -1.10 -16.91
CA THR A 248 35.12 -1.74 -18.23
C THR A 248 34.11 -2.86 -18.54
N ASN A 249 33.85 -3.77 -17.58
CA ASN A 249 32.96 -4.93 -17.74
C ASN A 249 31.92 -5.05 -16.62
N GLN A 250 31.69 -3.96 -15.89
CA GLN A 250 30.84 -3.96 -14.70
C GLN A 250 30.29 -2.56 -14.47
N ALA A 251 29.15 -2.48 -13.79
CA ALA A 251 28.68 -1.22 -13.23
C ALA A 251 29.31 -0.99 -11.86
N VAL A 252 29.37 0.27 -11.46
CA VAL A 252 29.88 0.72 -10.16
C VAL A 252 28.78 1.53 -9.47
N ILE A 253 28.52 1.16 -8.22
CA ILE A 253 27.71 1.92 -7.28
C ILE A 253 28.69 2.50 -6.25
N LYS A 254 28.80 3.82 -6.15
CA LYS A 254 29.81 4.46 -5.32
C LYS A 254 29.28 5.63 -4.52
N ARG A 255 29.57 5.61 -3.22
CA ARG A 255 29.30 6.71 -2.31
C ARG A 255 30.30 7.85 -2.50
N TYR A 256 29.82 9.08 -2.51
CA TYR A 256 30.64 10.28 -2.63
C TYR A 256 30.00 11.49 -1.92
N ASP A 257 30.81 12.30 -1.22
CA ASP A 257 30.35 13.53 -0.56
C ASP A 257 31.02 14.76 -1.14
N ALA A 258 30.25 15.83 -1.34
CA ALA A 258 30.78 17.12 -1.78
C ALA A 258 29.88 18.27 -1.36
N GLN A 259 30.49 19.35 -0.83
CA GLN A 259 29.80 20.62 -0.56
C GLN A 259 28.55 20.46 0.33
N GLY A 260 28.63 19.61 1.35
CA GLY A 260 27.49 19.34 2.25
C GLY A 260 26.41 18.44 1.67
N LYS A 261 26.63 17.85 0.49
CA LYS A 261 25.72 16.92 -0.16
C LYS A 261 26.29 15.52 -0.22
N HIS A 262 25.36 14.58 -0.30
CA HIS A 262 25.56 13.16 -0.28
C HIS A 262 25.11 12.55 -1.61
N TYR A 263 26.04 11.92 -2.32
CA TYR A 263 25.79 11.29 -3.61
C TYR A 263 25.99 9.78 -3.55
N LEU A 264 25.14 9.07 -4.29
CA LEU A 264 25.34 7.69 -4.71
C LEU A 264 25.45 7.68 -6.24
N ILE A 265 26.66 7.48 -6.75
CA ILE A 265 26.94 7.41 -8.19
C ILE A 265 26.66 5.99 -8.66
N VAL A 266 25.73 5.84 -9.60
CA VAL A 266 25.35 4.58 -10.23
C VAL A 266 25.71 4.69 -11.70
N THR A 267 26.78 4.02 -12.11
CA THR A 267 27.30 4.17 -13.47
C THR A 267 27.81 2.87 -14.07
N ALA A 268 27.74 2.77 -15.40
CA ALA A 268 28.10 1.56 -16.13
C ALA A 268 28.55 1.91 -17.55
N PRO A 269 29.34 1.05 -18.22
CA PRO A 269 29.79 1.30 -19.59
C PRO A 269 28.66 1.10 -20.61
N THR A 270 27.66 0.29 -20.27
CA THR A 270 26.56 -0.08 -21.17
C THR A 270 25.21 0.07 -20.46
N GLY A 271 24.16 0.30 -21.26
CA GLY A 271 22.79 0.42 -20.75
C GLY A 271 22.31 -0.84 -20.01
N ALA A 272 22.69 -2.04 -20.48
CA ALA A 272 22.28 -3.30 -19.85
C ALA A 272 22.86 -3.46 -18.43
N LEU A 273 24.15 -3.14 -18.25
CA LEU A 273 24.78 -3.14 -16.94
C LEU A 273 24.22 -2.02 -16.04
N LEU A 274 23.88 -0.86 -16.61
CA LEU A 274 23.27 0.22 -15.85
C LEU A 274 21.87 -0.17 -15.33
N ILE A 275 21.04 -0.81 -16.15
CA ILE A 275 19.73 -1.32 -15.73
C ILE A 275 19.89 -2.32 -14.58
N LYS A 276 20.92 -3.18 -14.66
CA LYS A 276 21.20 -4.15 -13.61
C LYS A 276 21.65 -3.49 -12.31
N ALA A 277 22.48 -2.44 -12.38
CA ALA A 277 22.83 -1.62 -11.22
C ALA A 277 21.62 -0.87 -10.66
N GLY A 278 20.72 -0.37 -11.52
CA GLY A 278 19.45 0.22 -11.11
C GLY A 278 18.58 -0.77 -10.32
N ARG A 279 18.53 -2.04 -10.75
CA ARG A 279 17.87 -3.14 -10.02
C ARG A 279 18.55 -3.45 -8.68
N TYR A 280 19.87 -3.37 -8.59
CA TYR A 280 20.59 -3.50 -7.32
C TYR A 280 20.15 -2.41 -6.34
N VAL A 281 20.09 -1.15 -6.79
CA VAL A 281 19.60 -0.02 -5.97
C VAL A 281 18.13 -0.21 -5.59
N ALA A 282 17.32 -0.76 -6.49
CA ALA A 282 15.92 -1.10 -6.22
C ALA A 282 15.73 -2.23 -5.17
N ASN A 283 16.81 -2.89 -4.76
CA ASN A 283 16.79 -3.97 -3.77
C ASN A 283 17.26 -3.44 -2.41
N ALA A 284 16.29 -3.15 -1.54
CA ALA A 284 16.52 -2.61 -0.20
C ALA A 284 17.40 -3.51 0.67
N GLU A 285 17.28 -4.83 0.52
CA GLU A 285 18.09 -5.81 1.24
C GLU A 285 19.58 -5.67 0.87
N LEU A 286 19.88 -5.69 -0.43
CA LEU A 286 21.24 -5.48 -0.95
C LEU A 286 21.80 -4.12 -0.53
N MET A 287 21.00 -3.05 -0.63
CA MET A 287 21.43 -1.71 -0.25
C MET A 287 21.79 -1.63 1.23
N ARG A 288 21.02 -2.27 2.13
CA ARG A 288 21.31 -2.32 3.58
C ARG A 288 22.52 -3.21 3.92
N GLU A 289 22.71 -4.29 3.18
CA GLU A 289 23.86 -5.19 3.33
C GLU A 289 25.17 -4.57 2.83
N THR A 290 25.11 -3.57 1.94
CA THR A 290 26.29 -2.92 1.36
C THR A 290 26.95 -1.96 2.38
N ALA A 291 27.63 -2.54 3.36
CA ALA A 291 28.35 -1.84 4.43
C ALA A 291 29.75 -1.34 4.01
N TYR A 292 29.93 -1.00 2.73
CA TYR A 292 31.18 -0.52 2.14
C TYR A 292 30.95 0.73 1.28
N PRO A 293 31.99 1.53 0.96
CA PRO A 293 31.84 2.75 0.17
C PRO A 293 31.48 2.56 -1.30
N SER A 294 31.67 1.36 -1.85
CA SER A 294 31.36 1.07 -3.24
C SER A 294 31.06 -0.40 -3.46
N GLU A 295 30.25 -0.68 -4.48
CA GLU A 295 29.88 -2.03 -4.92
C GLU A 295 29.99 -2.15 -6.45
N THR A 296 30.20 -3.37 -6.94
CA THR A 296 30.36 -3.66 -8.38
C THR A 296 29.30 -4.64 -8.86
N VAL A 297 28.59 -4.27 -9.93
CA VAL A 297 27.52 -5.12 -10.47
C VAL A 297 27.94 -5.64 -11.84
N ARG A 298 28.08 -6.96 -11.96
CA ARG A 298 28.45 -7.68 -13.18
C ARG A 298 27.22 -8.29 -13.85
N SER A 299 27.41 -8.77 -15.08
CA SER A 299 26.36 -9.43 -15.87
C SER A 299 25.77 -10.68 -15.22
N ASP A 300 26.44 -11.29 -14.26
CA ASP A 300 26.05 -12.47 -13.47
C ASP A 300 25.58 -12.17 -12.03
N SER A 301 25.85 -10.97 -11.49
CA SER A 301 25.38 -10.54 -10.15
C SER A 301 23.88 -10.76 -9.95
N GLN A 302 23.46 -11.32 -8.83
CA GLN A 302 22.03 -11.46 -8.53
C GLN A 302 21.52 -10.16 -7.91
N THR A 303 20.59 -9.49 -8.60
CA THR A 303 20.05 -8.18 -8.17
C THR A 303 18.55 -8.23 -7.92
N PHE A 304 17.94 -9.42 -7.94
CA PHE A 304 16.51 -9.58 -7.70
C PHE A 304 16.20 -9.50 -6.21
N THR A 305 15.05 -8.94 -5.85
CA THR A 305 14.55 -8.96 -4.47
C THR A 305 13.98 -10.33 -4.12
N SER A 306 14.09 -10.72 -2.86
CA SER A 306 13.43 -11.91 -2.32
C SER A 306 11.94 -11.91 -2.68
N SER A 307 11.46 -13.01 -3.24
CA SER A 307 10.02 -13.21 -3.49
C SER A 307 9.36 -13.60 -2.18
N LEU A 308 8.45 -12.77 -1.67
CA LEU A 308 7.49 -13.19 -0.65
C LEU A 308 6.57 -14.21 -1.33
N ASN A 309 6.77 -15.51 -1.02
CA ASN A 309 5.78 -16.51 -1.38
C ASN A 309 4.51 -16.18 -0.61
N TYR A 310 3.52 -15.63 -1.30
CA TYR A 310 2.20 -15.42 -0.75
C TYR A 310 1.50 -16.78 -0.67
N ASP A 311 1.49 -17.35 0.52
CA ASP A 311 0.49 -18.34 0.87
C ASP A 311 -0.81 -17.57 1.16
N ASP A 312 -1.98 -18.08 0.74
CA ASP A 312 -3.29 -17.45 1.01
C ASP A 312 -3.62 -17.41 2.53
N HIS A 313 -2.63 -17.62 3.40
CA HIS A 313 -2.66 -17.82 4.84
C HIS A 313 -1.78 -16.78 5.54
N TYR A 314 -2.42 -15.81 6.19
CA TYR A 314 -1.75 -14.84 7.04
C TYR A 314 -1.88 -15.23 8.52
N GLN A 315 -0.76 -15.41 9.21
CA GLN A 315 -0.78 -15.68 10.65
C GLN A 315 -1.02 -14.36 11.41
N LEU A 316 -2.09 -14.29 12.23
CA LEU A 316 -2.45 -13.05 12.92
C LEU A 316 -1.43 -12.67 14.00
N THR A 317 -0.87 -13.65 14.70
CA THR A 317 0.16 -13.45 15.71
C THR A 317 1.14 -14.62 15.75
N THR A 318 2.42 -14.36 16.01
CA THR A 318 3.46 -15.38 16.19
C THR A 318 3.60 -15.84 17.64
N THR A 319 2.97 -15.13 18.58
CA THR A 319 3.00 -15.42 20.03
C THR A 319 1.59 -15.39 20.61
N SER A 320 1.39 -15.96 21.80
CA SER A 320 0.08 -15.90 22.47
C SER A 320 -0.19 -14.47 22.99
N ASP A 321 -1.15 -13.79 22.38
CA ASP A 321 -1.57 -12.45 22.81
C ASP A 321 -2.53 -12.55 23.99
N ARG A 322 -2.02 -12.34 25.20
CA ARG A 322 -2.82 -12.39 26.43
C ARG A 322 -3.52 -11.06 26.72
N LEU A 323 -4.83 -11.11 26.81
CA LEU A 323 -5.75 -10.05 27.21
C LEU A 323 -6.23 -10.32 28.64
N VAL A 324 -6.30 -9.27 29.46
CA VAL A 324 -6.61 -9.39 30.90
C VAL A 324 -7.60 -8.29 31.27
N GLY A 325 -8.68 -8.66 31.94
CA GLY A 325 -9.73 -7.74 32.38
C GLY A 325 -11.12 -8.30 32.09
N ALA A 326 -12.09 -7.89 32.92
CA ALA A 326 -13.48 -8.26 32.75
C ALA A 326 -14.11 -7.51 31.57
N ASN A 327 -15.27 -8.00 31.13
CA ASN A 327 -16.07 -7.40 30.08
C ASN A 327 -15.30 -7.31 28.76
N HIS A 328 -15.37 -6.18 28.06
CA HIS A 328 -14.87 -6.05 26.70
C HIS A 328 -13.34 -5.89 26.66
N GLN A 329 -12.68 -6.80 25.94
CA GLN A 329 -11.26 -6.76 25.63
C GLN A 329 -11.09 -6.94 24.12
N GLU A 330 -10.12 -6.27 23.50
CA GLU A 330 -9.90 -6.45 22.07
C GLU A 330 -8.43 -6.43 21.67
N ARG A 331 -8.14 -7.06 20.54
CA ARG A 331 -6.82 -7.05 19.90
C ARG A 331 -6.99 -6.84 18.41
N ARG A 332 -6.09 -6.05 17.83
CA ARG A 332 -6.08 -5.71 16.41
C ARG A 332 -4.85 -6.31 15.75
N TYR A 333 -5.06 -6.82 14.55
CA TYR A 333 -4.06 -7.39 13.68
C TYR A 333 -4.15 -6.73 12.32
N PHE A 334 -3.02 -6.25 11.83
CA PHE A 334 -2.94 -5.66 10.51
C PHE A 334 -2.57 -6.74 9.50
N VAL A 335 -3.41 -6.95 8.49
CA VAL A 335 -3.17 -7.90 7.41
C VAL A 335 -2.89 -7.12 6.14
N SER A 336 -1.73 -7.37 5.53
CA SER A 336 -1.36 -6.80 4.22
C SER A 336 -1.51 -7.88 3.16
N LEU A 337 -2.13 -7.52 2.03
CA LEU A 337 -2.34 -8.40 0.88
C LEU A 337 -1.40 -8.03 -0.27
N PRO A 338 -1.01 -8.99 -1.12
CA PRO A 338 -0.45 -8.72 -2.43
C PRO A 338 -1.35 -7.78 -3.20
N VAL A 339 -0.77 -6.67 -3.65
CA VAL A 339 -1.50 -5.55 -4.24
C VAL A 339 -2.14 -5.87 -5.58
N ASP A 340 -1.68 -6.90 -6.31
CA ASP A 340 -2.16 -7.25 -7.66
C ASP A 340 -3.41 -8.12 -7.64
N ARG A 341 -3.96 -8.39 -6.45
CA ARG A 341 -5.11 -9.25 -6.26
C ARG A 341 -6.27 -8.52 -5.60
N ASN A 342 -7.47 -8.80 -6.09
CA ASN A 342 -8.72 -8.41 -5.44
C ASN A 342 -9.20 -9.54 -4.53
N ASN A 343 -9.85 -9.19 -3.41
CA ASN A 343 -10.48 -10.19 -2.53
C ASN A 343 -11.47 -11.04 -3.33
N ALA A 344 -11.31 -12.35 -3.25
CA ALA A 344 -12.22 -13.33 -3.84
C ALA A 344 -13.12 -13.90 -2.74
N ASP A 345 -14.36 -14.19 -3.10
CA ASP A 345 -15.30 -14.77 -2.14
C ASP A 345 -14.82 -16.13 -1.61
N GLY A 346 -14.99 -16.33 -0.30
CA GLY A 346 -14.57 -17.56 0.39
C GLY A 346 -13.39 -17.37 1.35
N SER A 347 -12.93 -16.13 1.55
CA SER A 347 -12.00 -15.75 2.61
C SER A 347 -12.57 -16.04 4.00
N THR A 348 -11.70 -16.47 4.93
CA THR A 348 -12.07 -16.85 6.29
C THR A 348 -11.08 -16.33 7.31
N ILE A 349 -11.56 -15.85 8.45
CA ILE A 349 -10.71 -15.62 9.64
C ILE A 349 -10.92 -16.79 10.59
N LYS A 350 -9.84 -17.49 10.92
CA LYS A 350 -9.81 -18.53 11.95
C LYS A 350 -9.19 -17.95 13.21
N VAL A 351 -9.88 -18.09 14.33
CA VAL A 351 -9.41 -17.63 15.64
C VAL A 351 -9.26 -18.83 16.55
N ALA A 352 -8.10 -18.96 17.18
CA ALA A 352 -7.82 -19.93 18.23
C ALA A 352 -7.68 -19.18 19.56
N LEU A 353 -8.40 -19.64 20.59
CA LEU A 353 -8.52 -18.96 21.87
C LEU A 353 -8.26 -19.90 23.04
N ARG A 354 -7.72 -19.32 24.12
CA ARG A 354 -7.83 -19.86 25.48
C ARG A 354 -8.40 -18.78 26.40
N TYR A 355 -9.13 -19.15 27.43
CA TYR A 355 -9.76 -18.19 28.33
C TYR A 355 -10.00 -18.75 29.72
N ALA A 356 -10.12 -17.85 30.69
CA ALA A 356 -10.32 -18.18 32.09
C ALA A 356 -11.69 -18.86 32.31
N LYS A 357 -11.72 -19.87 33.18
CA LYS A 357 -12.94 -20.64 33.48
C LYS A 357 -13.89 -19.95 34.46
N ASN A 358 -13.50 -18.81 35.03
CA ASN A 358 -14.32 -18.00 35.93
C ASN A 358 -15.13 -16.90 35.21
N VAL A 359 -15.14 -16.93 33.88
CA VAL A 359 -16.01 -16.10 33.03
C VAL A 359 -17.46 -16.61 33.12
N ASP A 360 -18.43 -15.70 33.09
CA ASP A 360 -19.84 -16.02 32.93
C ASP A 360 -20.16 -16.45 31.49
N PHE A 361 -20.15 -17.75 31.25
CA PHE A 361 -20.42 -18.34 29.95
C PHE A 361 -21.87 -18.19 29.46
N ARG A 362 -22.79 -17.58 30.23
CA ARG A 362 -24.14 -17.27 29.73
C ARG A 362 -24.09 -16.21 28.63
N SER A 363 -23.23 -15.21 28.79
CA SER A 363 -23.11 -14.04 27.91
C SER A 363 -21.72 -13.83 27.32
N ALA A 364 -20.73 -14.67 27.66
CA ALA A 364 -19.39 -14.54 27.09
C ALA A 364 -19.31 -14.83 25.58
N LEU A 365 -18.66 -13.93 24.84
CA LEU A 365 -18.67 -13.90 23.39
C LEU A 365 -17.29 -13.51 22.83
N ALA A 366 -16.91 -14.09 21.69
CA ALA A 366 -15.84 -13.58 20.86
C ALA A 366 -16.43 -13.07 19.54
N THR A 367 -16.03 -11.88 19.09
CA THR A 367 -16.53 -11.26 17.85
C THR A 367 -15.38 -10.83 16.96
N VAL A 368 -15.45 -11.16 15.68
CA VAL A 368 -14.46 -10.76 14.67
C VAL A 368 -15.00 -9.59 13.86
N TYR A 369 -14.18 -8.55 13.72
CA TYR A 369 -14.43 -7.38 12.90
C TYR A 369 -13.37 -7.26 11.79
N ILE A 370 -13.78 -6.77 10.63
CA ILE A 370 -12.91 -6.42 9.51
C ILE A 370 -13.17 -4.97 9.15
N ASN A 371 -12.14 -4.11 9.23
CA ASN A 371 -12.28 -2.66 9.02
C ASN A 371 -13.50 -2.10 9.78
N ASP A 372 -13.59 -2.46 11.07
CA ASP A 372 -14.67 -2.14 12.01
C ASP A 372 -16.08 -2.67 11.70
N THR A 373 -16.25 -3.43 10.61
CA THR A 373 -17.49 -4.13 10.31
C THR A 373 -17.53 -5.49 11.01
N ALA A 374 -18.55 -5.75 11.83
CA ALA A 374 -18.72 -7.04 12.50
C ALA A 374 -19.04 -8.15 11.48
N ILE A 375 -18.21 -9.20 11.45
CA ILE A 375 -18.33 -10.31 10.49
C ILE A 375 -19.07 -11.50 11.09
N GLY A 376 -18.81 -11.80 12.36
CA GLY A 376 -19.43 -12.91 13.05
C GLY A 376 -18.94 -13.02 14.49
N SER A 377 -19.69 -13.78 15.28
CA SER A 377 -19.41 -13.99 16.69
C SER A 377 -19.52 -15.47 17.08
N HIS A 378 -18.89 -15.83 18.20
CA HIS A 378 -18.77 -17.18 18.72
C HIS A 378 -18.94 -17.17 20.25
N LYS A 379 -19.89 -17.96 20.75
CA LYS A 379 -20.17 -18.06 22.19
C LYS A 379 -19.07 -18.86 22.89
N LEU A 380 -18.51 -18.28 23.95
CA LEU A 380 -17.49 -18.95 24.76
C LEU A 380 -18.13 -19.94 25.73
N THR A 381 -17.45 -21.06 26.01
CA THR A 381 -17.97 -22.12 26.91
C THR A 381 -16.89 -22.72 27.79
N ALA A 382 -17.25 -23.08 29.03
CA ALA A 382 -16.32 -23.69 29.98
C ALA A 382 -15.60 -24.94 29.43
N ARG A 383 -16.29 -25.75 28.60
CA ARG A 383 -15.75 -26.98 28.01
C ARG A 383 -14.60 -26.71 27.03
N ARG A 384 -14.61 -25.57 26.33
CA ARG A 384 -13.61 -25.23 25.30
C ARG A 384 -12.54 -24.26 25.79
N ALA A 385 -12.63 -23.76 27.02
CA ALA A 385 -11.75 -22.74 27.60
C ALA A 385 -10.24 -22.94 27.43
N ASN A 386 -9.76 -24.18 27.31
CA ASN A 386 -8.33 -24.48 27.15
C ASN A 386 -7.86 -24.61 25.69
N ASN A 387 -8.77 -24.72 24.72
CA ASN A 387 -8.47 -24.94 23.30
C ASN A 387 -9.72 -24.69 22.45
N ASP A 388 -10.23 -23.45 22.44
CA ASP A 388 -11.38 -23.10 21.61
C ASP A 388 -10.91 -22.61 20.24
N ALA A 389 -11.70 -22.87 19.20
CA ALA A 389 -11.43 -22.35 17.88
C ALA A 389 -12.72 -22.16 17.10
N PHE A 390 -12.78 -21.08 16.35
CA PHE A 390 -13.89 -20.80 15.45
C PHE A 390 -13.40 -20.12 14.18
N ALA A 391 -14.23 -20.15 13.14
CA ALA A 391 -13.93 -19.49 11.88
C ALA A 391 -15.14 -18.68 11.41
N VAL A 392 -14.89 -17.46 10.94
CA VAL A 392 -15.90 -16.62 10.31
C VAL A 392 -15.61 -16.50 8.81
N LYS A 393 -16.66 -16.58 8.00
CA LYS A 393 -16.58 -16.37 6.55
C LYS A 393 -16.85 -14.90 6.25
N LEU A 394 -15.99 -14.28 5.44
CA LEU A 394 -16.23 -12.92 4.99
C LEU A 394 -17.45 -12.88 4.03
N PRO A 395 -18.29 -11.83 4.10
CA PRO A 395 -19.38 -11.63 3.16
C PRO A 395 -18.88 -11.59 1.71
N LYS A 396 -19.69 -12.13 0.78
CA LYS A 396 -19.38 -12.06 -0.64
C LYS A 396 -19.31 -10.60 -1.09
N GLY A 397 -18.31 -10.26 -1.90
CA GLY A 397 -18.12 -8.90 -2.42
C GLY A 397 -17.59 -7.87 -1.43
N MET A 398 -17.19 -8.26 -0.21
CA MET A 398 -16.54 -7.35 0.75
C MET A 398 -15.19 -6.87 0.22
N ALA A 399 -15.03 -5.56 0.05
CA ALA A 399 -13.75 -4.95 -0.34
C ALA A 399 -12.82 -4.88 0.88
N LEU A 400 -11.64 -5.50 0.78
CA LEU A 400 -10.62 -5.46 1.83
C LEU A 400 -9.58 -4.35 1.60
N GLY A 401 -9.35 -3.96 0.34
CA GLY A 401 -8.21 -3.12 -0.03
C GLY A 401 -6.89 -3.92 -0.02
N ASN A 402 -5.77 -3.22 -0.15
CA ASN A 402 -4.43 -3.83 -0.12
C ASN A 402 -3.96 -4.16 1.30
N SER A 403 -4.63 -3.61 2.30
CA SER A 403 -4.44 -3.94 3.70
C SER A 403 -5.74 -3.73 4.45
N PHE A 404 -5.95 -4.47 5.52
CA PHE A 404 -7.13 -4.39 6.36
C PHE A 404 -6.83 -4.79 7.79
N THR A 405 -7.66 -4.33 8.72
CA THR A 405 -7.53 -4.65 10.13
C THR A 405 -8.50 -5.77 10.51
N VAL A 406 -7.95 -6.84 11.08
CA VAL A 406 -8.72 -7.89 11.77
C VAL A 406 -8.74 -7.54 13.26
N ARG A 407 -9.93 -7.26 13.79
CA ARG A 407 -10.10 -6.95 15.22
C ARG A 407 -10.89 -8.07 15.88
N ILE A 408 -10.29 -8.68 16.90
CA ILE A 408 -10.90 -9.75 17.70
C ILE A 408 -11.28 -9.13 19.04
N ALA A 409 -12.59 -9.05 19.29
CA ALA A 409 -13.16 -8.58 20.55
C ALA A 409 -13.65 -9.78 21.39
N LEU A 410 -13.43 -9.72 22.69
CA LEU A 410 -13.80 -10.73 23.67
C LEU A 410 -14.59 -10.06 24.78
N ASP A 411 -15.85 -10.46 24.94
CA ASP A 411 -16.70 -10.06 26.05
C ASP A 411 -16.58 -11.13 27.15
N LEU A 412 -15.90 -10.79 28.23
CA LEU A 412 -15.52 -11.68 29.35
C LEU A 412 -16.21 -11.26 30.66
N PRO A 413 -17.54 -11.34 30.77
CA PRO A 413 -18.25 -11.02 32.02
C PRO A 413 -17.83 -11.99 33.13
N ILE A 414 -17.89 -11.56 34.39
CA ILE A 414 -17.65 -12.41 35.57
C ILE A 414 -18.79 -12.25 36.56
N GLN A 415 -19.14 -13.33 37.28
CA GLN A 415 -20.20 -13.29 38.29
C GLN A 415 -19.72 -12.82 39.68
N THR A 416 -18.43 -12.55 39.86
CA THR A 416 -17.85 -12.20 41.17
C THR A 416 -18.30 -10.82 41.66
N ALA A 417 -18.47 -10.69 42.98
CA ALA A 417 -18.84 -9.45 43.66
C ALA A 417 -17.88 -8.30 43.30
N ALA A 418 -18.42 -7.10 43.08
CA ALA A 418 -17.66 -5.93 42.59
C ALA A 418 -16.65 -5.30 43.58
N ASN A 419 -16.19 -6.07 44.57
CA ASN A 419 -15.06 -5.74 45.44
C ASN A 419 -13.79 -6.57 45.08
N SER A 420 -13.81 -7.33 43.98
CA SER A 420 -12.63 -8.02 43.48
C SER A 420 -11.58 -7.02 42.99
N THR A 421 -10.49 -6.88 43.74
CA THR A 421 -9.30 -6.09 43.36
C THR A 421 -8.37 -6.85 42.41
N ASN A 422 -8.73 -8.09 42.01
CA ASN A 422 -7.89 -8.91 41.16
C ASN A 422 -7.94 -8.43 39.70
N THR A 423 -6.97 -7.61 39.32
CA THR A 423 -6.78 -7.08 37.96
C THR A 423 -6.21 -8.09 36.98
N GLN A 424 -5.91 -9.33 37.42
CA GLN A 424 -5.29 -10.39 36.61
C GLN A 424 -6.30 -11.41 36.08
N THR A 425 -7.60 -11.22 36.37
CA THR A 425 -8.68 -12.11 35.96
C THR A 425 -9.95 -11.34 35.61
N PRO A 426 -10.80 -11.83 34.70
CA PRO A 426 -10.56 -12.93 33.78
C PRO A 426 -9.46 -12.58 32.77
N TRP A 427 -8.97 -13.60 32.09
CA TRP A 427 -8.02 -13.45 31.01
C TRP A 427 -8.48 -14.28 29.83
N ALA A 428 -8.03 -13.88 28.65
CA ALA A 428 -8.11 -14.67 27.45
C ALA A 428 -6.82 -14.51 26.63
N SER A 429 -6.52 -15.46 25.77
CA SER A 429 -5.40 -15.37 24.85
C SER A 429 -5.84 -15.72 23.44
N ILE A 430 -5.33 -14.95 22.48
CA ILE A 430 -5.43 -15.26 21.05
C ILE A 430 -4.14 -15.99 20.67
N GLU A 431 -4.30 -17.23 20.23
CA GLU A 431 -3.18 -18.15 20.04
C GLU A 431 -2.55 -18.00 18.64
N PRO A 432 -1.26 -18.37 18.46
CA PRO A 432 -0.57 -18.29 17.17
C PRO A 432 -1.22 -19.08 16.03
N ALA A 433 -2.08 -20.04 16.34
CA ALA A 433 -2.84 -20.79 15.35
C ALA A 433 -3.99 -19.98 14.70
N SER A 434 -4.17 -18.71 15.08
CA SER A 434 -5.15 -17.79 14.50
C SER A 434 -4.65 -17.25 13.16
N THR A 435 -5.45 -17.38 12.11
CA THR A 435 -5.06 -17.03 10.74
C THR A 435 -6.15 -16.26 10.01
N ALA A 436 -5.76 -15.36 9.11
CA ALA A 436 -6.60 -14.82 8.06
C ALA A 436 -6.29 -15.57 6.76
N ASN A 437 -7.19 -16.44 6.33
CA ASN A 437 -7.07 -17.15 5.06
C ASN A 437 -7.79 -16.32 3.99
N ILE A 438 -7.04 -15.54 3.22
CA ILE A 438 -7.59 -14.60 2.26
C ILE A 438 -7.46 -15.19 0.86
N ARG A 439 -8.62 -15.59 0.33
CA ARG A 439 -8.72 -15.94 -1.08
C ARG A 439 -8.65 -14.66 -1.88
N SER A 440 -7.74 -14.61 -2.84
CA SER A 440 -7.55 -13.45 -3.67
C SER A 440 -7.44 -13.89 -5.14
N ALA A 441 -7.92 -13.06 -6.05
CA ALA A 441 -7.89 -13.32 -7.49
C ALA A 441 -7.26 -12.12 -8.21
N PRO A 442 -6.49 -12.33 -9.29
CA PRO A 442 -5.93 -11.22 -10.06
C PRO A 442 -7.01 -10.21 -10.45
N GLY A 443 -6.73 -8.92 -10.23
CA GLY A 443 -7.64 -7.84 -10.59
C GLY A 443 -7.83 -7.78 -12.11
N ASN A 444 -9.07 -7.97 -12.58
CA ASN A 444 -9.40 -8.07 -14.01
C ASN A 444 -10.19 -6.85 -14.52
N ASP A 445 -10.31 -5.78 -13.73
CA ASP A 445 -11.07 -4.58 -14.08
C ASP A 445 -10.15 -3.52 -14.71
N LEU A 446 -10.43 -3.08 -15.94
CA LEU A 446 -9.73 -2.02 -16.66
C LEU A 446 -10.32 -0.63 -16.32
N LEU A 447 -10.22 -0.25 -15.05
CA LEU A 447 -10.69 1.02 -14.48
C LEU A 447 -9.61 1.58 -13.55
N PHE A 448 -9.62 2.89 -13.29
CA PHE A 448 -8.68 3.53 -12.36
C PHE A 448 -8.82 3.04 -10.92
N SER A 449 -9.99 2.52 -10.54
CA SER A 449 -10.19 1.83 -9.26
C SER A 449 -9.33 0.56 -9.09
N ASN A 450 -8.74 0.03 -10.16
CA ASN A 450 -7.83 -1.12 -10.17
C ASN A 450 -6.44 -0.76 -10.75
N TYR A 451 -6.16 0.53 -10.96
CA TYR A 451 -4.80 1.01 -11.20
C TYR A 451 -4.05 1.06 -9.83
N PRO A 452 -2.72 0.94 -9.77
CA PRO A 452 -1.79 0.47 -10.80
C PRO A 452 -1.79 -1.05 -11.01
N ASN A 453 -2.62 -1.82 -10.30
CA ASN A 453 -2.59 -3.29 -10.29
C ASN A 453 -2.64 -3.93 -11.68
N LEU A 454 -3.30 -3.30 -12.64
CA LEU A 454 -3.33 -3.75 -14.05
C LEU A 454 -1.97 -3.79 -14.75
N PHE A 455 -1.00 -3.01 -14.24
CA PHE A 455 0.38 -2.92 -14.72
C PHE A 455 1.33 -3.79 -13.88
N LEU A 456 0.77 -4.53 -12.92
CA LEU A 456 1.49 -5.44 -12.05
C LEU A 456 1.05 -6.89 -12.33
N GLN A 457 1.97 -7.83 -12.20
CA GLN A 457 1.71 -9.26 -12.22
C GLN A 457 2.57 -9.94 -11.16
N ASN A 458 1.97 -10.80 -10.33
CA ASN A 458 2.64 -11.50 -9.22
C ASN A 458 3.40 -10.53 -8.30
N SER A 459 2.76 -9.42 -7.96
CA SER A 459 3.33 -8.34 -7.14
C SER A 459 4.63 -7.73 -7.69
N THR A 460 4.93 -7.83 -8.98
CA THR A 460 6.00 -7.07 -9.64
C THR A 460 5.45 -6.36 -10.87
N TYR A 461 6.20 -5.42 -11.45
CA TYR A 461 5.81 -4.83 -12.73
C TYR A 461 5.71 -5.95 -13.79
N ASP A 462 4.64 -5.98 -14.60
CA ASP A 462 4.60 -6.87 -15.78
C ASP A 462 5.67 -6.42 -16.80
N HIS A 463 5.61 -6.92 -18.03
CA HIS A 463 6.27 -6.31 -19.18
C HIS A 463 5.59 -4.97 -19.48
N LEU A 464 6.24 -3.88 -19.06
CA LEU A 464 5.79 -2.50 -19.22
C LEU A 464 6.54 -1.82 -20.36
N ALA A 465 5.80 -1.45 -21.40
CA ALA A 465 6.29 -0.61 -22.48
C ALA A 465 5.93 0.86 -22.21
N VAL A 466 6.94 1.70 -21.99
CA VAL A 466 6.76 3.14 -21.75
C VAL A 466 7.14 3.92 -23.00
N VAL A 467 6.16 4.55 -23.66
CA VAL A 467 6.36 5.36 -24.85
C VAL A 467 6.45 6.83 -24.45
N ARG A 468 7.64 7.41 -24.57
CA ARG A 468 7.95 8.77 -24.14
C ARG A 468 8.08 9.74 -25.32
N PRO A 469 8.03 11.06 -25.08
CA PRO A 469 8.52 12.06 -26.03
C PRO A 469 9.97 11.81 -26.49
N LYS A 470 10.31 12.29 -27.69
CA LYS A 470 11.70 12.22 -28.18
C LYS A 470 12.66 13.00 -27.29
N ILE A 471 12.23 14.20 -26.88
CA ILE A 471 12.94 15.07 -25.93
C ILE A 471 12.03 15.24 -24.71
N LEU A 472 12.56 14.92 -23.53
CA LEU A 472 11.83 15.07 -22.27
C LEU A 472 11.98 16.48 -21.72
N THR A 473 10.86 17.05 -21.30
CA THR A 473 10.79 18.27 -20.49
C THR A 473 10.79 17.91 -19.00
N LEU A 474 10.95 18.90 -18.12
CA LEU A 474 10.81 18.67 -16.66
C LEU A 474 9.41 18.16 -16.28
N ALA A 475 8.36 18.58 -17.00
CA ALA A 475 7.01 18.07 -16.78
C ALA A 475 6.87 16.58 -17.14
N ASP A 476 7.58 16.11 -18.17
CA ASP A 476 7.61 14.68 -18.51
C ASP A 476 8.32 13.87 -17.43
N TYR A 477 9.39 14.40 -16.84
CA TYR A 477 10.06 13.79 -15.67
C TYR A 477 9.15 13.74 -14.44
N ARG A 478 8.37 14.80 -14.18
CA ARG A 478 7.35 14.79 -13.12
C ARG A 478 6.28 13.74 -13.38
N THR A 479 5.82 13.61 -14.62
CA THR A 479 4.87 12.56 -15.04
C THR A 479 5.42 11.18 -14.73
N LEU A 480 6.65 10.89 -15.18
CA LEU A 480 7.31 9.61 -14.92
C LEU A 480 7.52 9.35 -13.43
N SER A 481 8.01 10.34 -12.68
CA SER A 481 8.21 10.24 -11.24
C SER A 481 6.91 9.88 -10.53
N SER A 482 5.83 10.60 -10.82
CA SER A 482 4.50 10.35 -10.25
C SER A 482 4.01 8.92 -10.48
N LEU A 483 4.17 8.40 -11.70
CA LEU A 483 3.72 7.05 -12.04
C LEU A 483 4.57 5.99 -11.35
N PHE A 484 5.90 6.10 -11.42
CA PHE A 484 6.80 5.08 -10.90
C PHE A 484 6.92 5.09 -9.37
N ASN A 485 6.65 6.22 -8.69
CA ASN A 485 6.45 6.22 -7.23
C ASN A 485 5.22 5.38 -6.87
N LEU A 486 4.07 5.61 -7.52
CA LEU A 486 2.87 4.83 -7.22
C LEU A 486 3.04 3.36 -7.56
N ILE A 487 3.52 3.06 -8.77
CA ILE A 487 3.75 1.69 -9.22
C ILE A 487 4.75 1.00 -8.26
N GLY A 488 5.79 1.71 -7.81
CA GLY A 488 6.74 1.28 -6.80
C GLY A 488 6.14 0.96 -5.43
N ASN A 489 5.27 1.82 -4.91
CA ASN A 489 4.55 1.59 -3.64
C ASN A 489 3.74 0.29 -3.65
N TYR A 490 3.31 -0.16 -4.84
CA TYR A 490 2.50 -1.36 -5.00
C TYR A 490 3.39 -2.58 -5.29
N ALA A 491 4.43 -2.46 -6.10
CA ALA A 491 5.29 -3.61 -6.39
C ALA A 491 6.06 -4.12 -5.15
N GLN A 492 5.94 -5.41 -4.90
CA GLN A 492 6.66 -6.12 -3.84
C GLN A 492 8.01 -6.67 -4.32
N SER A 493 8.25 -6.74 -5.64
CA SER A 493 9.50 -7.22 -6.23
C SER A 493 9.98 -6.36 -7.41
N ASN A 494 11.30 -6.33 -7.63
CA ASN A 494 11.97 -5.65 -8.74
C ASN A 494 12.22 -6.53 -9.99
N GLN A 495 11.65 -7.73 -10.05
CA GLN A 495 11.89 -8.71 -11.12
C GLN A 495 11.20 -8.36 -12.45
N GLY A 496 10.22 -7.47 -12.43
CA GLY A 496 9.51 -6.95 -13.60
C GLY A 496 10.39 -6.27 -14.65
N GLN A 497 9.83 -6.08 -15.84
CA GLN A 497 10.55 -5.48 -16.97
C GLN A 497 9.92 -4.15 -17.39
N ILE A 498 10.71 -3.07 -17.29
CA ILE A 498 10.35 -1.75 -17.81
C ILE A 498 11.19 -1.52 -19.07
N THR A 499 10.55 -1.16 -20.18
CA THR A 499 11.25 -0.84 -21.43
C THR A 499 10.73 0.47 -21.99
N PHE A 500 11.65 1.42 -22.19
CA PHE A 500 11.33 2.73 -22.77
C PHE A 500 11.46 2.72 -24.30
N TYR A 501 10.56 3.46 -24.96
CA TYR A 501 10.52 3.68 -26.40
C TYR A 501 10.35 5.17 -26.71
N GLN A 502 11.02 5.65 -27.76
CA GLN A 502 10.90 7.04 -28.25
C GLN A 502 9.91 7.18 -29.42
N ASP A 503 9.69 6.07 -30.12
CA ASP A 503 8.73 5.93 -31.20
C ASP A 503 7.78 4.76 -30.87
N GLN A 504 6.81 4.50 -31.76
CA GLN A 504 5.87 3.40 -31.57
C GLN A 504 6.62 2.06 -31.44
N PRO A 505 6.36 1.27 -30.38
CA PRO A 505 6.91 -0.08 -30.24
C PRO A 505 6.46 -1.01 -31.37
N SER A 506 7.17 -2.13 -31.54
CA SER A 506 6.75 -3.16 -32.50
C SER A 506 5.35 -3.70 -32.18
N GLN A 507 4.63 -4.21 -33.19
CA GLN A 507 3.31 -4.82 -32.98
C GLN A 507 3.34 -5.97 -31.97
N ARG A 508 4.44 -6.74 -31.93
CA ARG A 508 4.63 -7.81 -30.95
C ARG A 508 4.64 -7.28 -29.51
N VAL A 509 5.36 -6.19 -29.27
CA VAL A 509 5.37 -5.51 -27.96
C VAL A 509 3.98 -5.00 -27.63
N LEU A 510 3.34 -4.27 -28.54
CA LEU A 510 1.99 -3.71 -28.32
C LEU A 510 0.91 -4.78 -28.08
N ALA A 511 1.10 -6.00 -28.58
CA ALA A 511 0.18 -7.12 -28.40
C ALA A 511 0.42 -7.89 -27.09
N HIS A 512 1.60 -7.83 -26.50
CA HIS A 512 1.98 -8.62 -25.31
C HIS A 512 2.17 -7.80 -24.04
N ASP A 513 2.49 -6.53 -24.16
CA ASP A 513 2.88 -5.69 -23.03
C ASP A 513 1.73 -4.75 -22.65
N ASN A 514 1.67 -4.39 -21.36
CA ASN A 514 0.87 -3.24 -20.97
C ASN A 514 1.64 -1.97 -21.31
N VAL A 515 0.94 -0.99 -21.87
CA VAL A 515 1.58 0.20 -22.46
C VAL A 515 1.23 1.45 -21.68
N ILE A 516 2.23 2.27 -21.38
CA ILE A 516 2.07 3.62 -20.84
C ILE A 516 2.61 4.61 -21.88
N ALA A 517 1.79 5.52 -22.38
CA ALA A 517 2.20 6.58 -23.29
C ALA A 517 2.03 7.93 -22.61
N LEU A 518 3.05 8.79 -22.67
CA LEU A 518 3.01 10.12 -22.04
C LEU A 518 3.48 11.27 -22.94
N GLY A 519 3.10 12.49 -22.57
CA GLY A 519 3.46 13.74 -23.24
C GLY A 519 2.33 14.29 -24.12
N THR A 520 2.62 15.24 -25.00
CA THR A 520 1.62 15.83 -25.91
C THR A 520 1.60 15.12 -27.27
N PRO A 521 0.51 15.22 -28.06
CA PRO A 521 0.48 14.69 -29.44
C PRO A 521 1.54 15.30 -30.37
N ARG A 522 2.03 16.50 -30.05
CA ARG A 522 3.10 17.16 -30.81
C ARG A 522 4.48 16.55 -30.50
N GLN A 523 4.72 16.16 -29.25
CA GLN A 523 6.01 15.62 -28.80
C GLN A 523 6.12 14.09 -28.89
N ASN A 524 4.98 13.39 -28.86
CA ASN A 524 4.91 11.92 -28.91
C ASN A 524 4.06 11.46 -30.09
N SER A 525 4.71 10.86 -31.10
CA SER A 525 4.07 10.40 -32.33
C SER A 525 3.06 9.28 -32.10
N PHE A 526 3.29 8.42 -31.09
CA PHE A 526 2.37 7.34 -30.77
C PHE A 526 1.04 7.86 -30.23
N ILE A 527 1.06 8.89 -29.37
CA ILE A 527 -0.16 9.54 -28.87
C ILE A 527 -0.93 10.18 -30.03
N ARG A 528 -0.24 10.79 -30.99
CA ARG A 528 -0.87 11.36 -32.18
C ARG A 528 -1.56 10.30 -33.03
N THR A 529 -0.94 9.14 -33.23
CA THR A 529 -1.56 8.00 -33.94
C THR A 529 -2.75 7.42 -33.17
N LEU A 530 -2.73 7.47 -31.83
CA LEU A 530 -3.83 7.00 -30.99
C LEU A 530 -5.00 7.98 -30.88
N ASN A 531 -4.92 9.19 -31.46
CA ASN A 531 -5.87 10.26 -31.18
C ASN A 531 -7.34 9.88 -31.45
N ASP A 532 -7.60 9.09 -32.50
CA ASP A 532 -8.93 8.61 -32.87
C ASP A 532 -9.47 7.52 -31.90
N LYS A 533 -8.60 6.94 -31.06
CA LYS A 533 -8.94 5.94 -30.04
C LYS A 533 -9.07 6.53 -28.63
N LEU A 534 -8.66 7.79 -28.43
CA LEU A 534 -8.80 8.46 -27.13
C LEU A 534 -10.27 8.78 -26.85
N TYR A 535 -10.63 8.80 -25.56
CA TYR A 535 -11.93 9.29 -25.10
C TYR A 535 -12.00 10.81 -25.19
N PHE A 536 -10.95 11.48 -24.74
CA PHE A 536 -10.72 12.91 -24.94
C PHE A 536 -9.68 13.07 -26.04
N GLN A 537 -10.18 13.39 -27.24
CA GLN A 537 -9.38 13.55 -28.45
C GLN A 537 -8.88 14.98 -28.56
N PHE A 538 -7.81 15.17 -29.32
CA PHE A 538 -7.30 16.47 -29.72
C PHE A 538 -7.83 16.90 -31.08
N ASP A 539 -7.81 18.22 -31.30
CA ASP A 539 -7.98 18.77 -32.64
C ASP A 539 -6.85 18.33 -33.60
N ALA A 540 -7.04 18.58 -34.89
CA ALA A 540 -6.08 18.15 -35.93
C ALA A 540 -4.66 18.69 -35.70
N ALA A 541 -4.54 19.85 -35.05
CA ALA A 541 -3.26 20.47 -34.73
C ALA A 541 -2.60 19.90 -33.44
N GLY A 542 -3.31 19.07 -32.67
CA GLY A 542 -2.80 18.50 -31.43
C GLY A 542 -2.57 19.55 -30.33
N THR A 543 -3.38 20.61 -30.32
CA THR A 543 -3.17 21.79 -29.46
C THR A 543 -4.17 21.90 -28.31
N ARG A 544 -5.34 21.30 -28.46
CA ARG A 544 -6.42 21.36 -27.48
C ARG A 544 -7.30 20.13 -27.55
N LEU A 545 -7.93 19.79 -26.43
CA LEU A 545 -8.98 18.77 -26.39
C LEU A 545 -10.27 19.30 -27.01
N VAL A 546 -11.01 18.40 -27.68
CA VAL A 546 -12.32 18.70 -28.28
C VAL A 546 -13.44 18.03 -27.51
N SER A 547 -14.65 18.60 -27.63
CA SER A 547 -15.86 18.04 -27.03
C SER A 547 -16.09 16.58 -27.43
N ASN A 548 -16.69 15.81 -26.54
CA ASN A 548 -17.11 14.42 -26.78
C ASN A 548 -18.51 14.17 -26.20
N GLU A 549 -18.93 12.91 -26.12
CA GLU A 549 -20.25 12.53 -25.60
C GLU A 549 -20.44 12.75 -24.09
N LYS A 550 -19.38 13.10 -23.35
CA LYS A 550 -19.41 13.32 -21.89
C LYS A 550 -19.23 14.78 -21.50
N LEU A 551 -18.51 15.56 -22.29
CA LEU A 551 -18.15 16.93 -21.95
C LEU A 551 -18.10 17.81 -23.20
N SER A 552 -18.87 18.90 -23.17
CA SER A 552 -18.71 20.02 -24.10
C SER A 552 -17.55 20.90 -23.64
N ILE A 553 -16.57 21.13 -24.51
CA ILE A 553 -15.33 21.83 -24.21
C ILE A 553 -15.23 23.09 -25.05
N GLU A 554 -15.19 24.25 -24.39
CA GLU A 554 -14.88 25.52 -25.05
C GLU A 554 -13.41 25.50 -25.55
N PRO A 555 -13.12 25.97 -26.78
CA PRO A 555 -11.80 25.92 -27.38
C PRO A 555 -10.61 26.36 -26.52
N ARG A 556 -10.70 27.51 -25.84
CA ARG A 556 -9.61 28.03 -24.99
C ARG A 556 -9.47 27.23 -23.71
N TYR A 557 -10.59 26.78 -23.14
CA TYR A 557 -10.56 25.87 -21.99
C TYR A 557 -9.86 24.54 -22.35
N GLY A 558 -10.21 23.94 -23.49
CA GLY A 558 -9.59 22.71 -23.99
C GLY A 558 -8.08 22.78 -24.22
N ALA A 559 -7.53 23.98 -24.41
CA ALA A 559 -6.08 24.21 -24.53
C ALA A 559 -5.36 24.28 -23.18
N THR A 560 -6.07 24.07 -22.06
CA THR A 560 -5.52 24.09 -20.69
C THR A 560 -5.74 22.77 -19.94
N LEU A 561 -6.30 21.78 -20.63
CA LEU A 561 -6.69 20.51 -20.04
C LEU A 561 -5.60 19.44 -20.16
N GLY A 562 -5.42 18.69 -19.09
CA GLY A 562 -4.68 17.45 -19.00
C GLY A 562 -5.63 16.26 -18.83
N THR A 563 -5.24 15.09 -19.33
CA THR A 563 -6.01 13.87 -19.19
C THR A 563 -5.15 12.66 -18.91
N ALA A 564 -5.66 11.77 -18.06
CA ALA A 564 -5.20 10.40 -17.95
C ALA A 564 -6.32 9.48 -18.43
N GLN A 565 -6.04 8.66 -19.44
CA GLN A 565 -7.04 7.83 -20.11
C GLN A 565 -6.56 6.38 -20.12
N LEU A 566 -7.27 5.52 -19.40
CA LEU A 566 -6.96 4.10 -19.34
C LEU A 566 -7.80 3.38 -20.39
N LEU A 567 -7.19 2.97 -21.50
CA LEU A 567 -7.86 2.37 -22.67
C LEU A 567 -7.69 0.85 -22.70
N ARG A 568 -8.59 0.17 -23.43
CA ARG A 568 -8.27 -1.16 -23.95
C ARG A 568 -7.24 -0.98 -25.04
N SER A 569 -6.15 -1.75 -25.01
CA SER A 569 -5.16 -1.66 -26.08
C SER A 569 -5.83 -2.02 -27.41
N PRO A 570 -5.72 -1.15 -28.44
CA PRO A 570 -6.27 -1.44 -29.76
C PRO A 570 -5.52 -2.59 -30.46
N TYR A 571 -4.36 -3.00 -29.91
CA TYR A 571 -3.53 -4.09 -30.43
C TYR A 571 -3.83 -5.44 -29.75
N ASN A 572 -4.35 -5.41 -28.52
CA ASN A 572 -4.85 -6.59 -27.81
C ASN A 572 -5.86 -6.18 -26.73
N ALA A 573 -7.12 -6.58 -26.89
CA ALA A 573 -8.19 -6.21 -25.97
C ALA A 573 -8.00 -6.72 -24.52
N LYS A 574 -7.09 -7.67 -24.31
CA LYS A 574 -6.69 -8.22 -22.99
C LYS A 574 -5.54 -7.45 -22.33
N LYS A 575 -5.04 -6.38 -22.95
CA LYS A 575 -3.95 -5.54 -22.43
C LYS A 575 -4.42 -4.11 -22.21
N GLY A 576 -3.86 -3.46 -21.18
CA GLY A 576 -4.15 -2.09 -20.82
C GLY A 576 -3.24 -1.11 -21.55
N LEU A 577 -3.79 0.04 -21.93
CA LEU A 577 -3.05 1.17 -22.49
C LEU A 577 -3.38 2.42 -21.70
N LEU A 578 -2.45 2.91 -20.88
CA LEU A 578 -2.59 4.18 -20.17
C LEU A 578 -1.99 5.30 -21.02
N VAL A 579 -2.80 6.29 -21.38
CA VAL A 579 -2.36 7.49 -22.11
C VAL A 579 -2.49 8.69 -21.19
N ILE A 580 -1.36 9.34 -20.90
CA ILE A 580 -1.29 10.57 -20.09
C ILE A 580 -0.87 11.70 -21.00
N THR A 581 -1.79 12.59 -21.30
CA THR A 581 -1.60 13.61 -22.33
C THR A 581 -2.31 14.89 -21.96
N GLY A 582 -1.89 16.01 -22.54
CA GLY A 582 -2.49 17.31 -22.33
C GLY A 582 -2.21 18.24 -23.50
N ALA A 583 -2.80 19.43 -23.46
CA ALA A 583 -2.49 20.49 -24.42
C ALA A 583 -1.00 20.89 -24.34
N THR A 584 -0.44 20.90 -23.12
CA THR A 584 0.97 21.12 -22.83
C THR A 584 1.55 19.99 -21.96
N PRO A 585 2.88 19.85 -21.86
CA PRO A 585 3.53 18.89 -20.95
C PRO A 585 3.12 19.08 -19.48
N ASP A 586 2.96 20.32 -19.03
CA ASP A 586 2.55 20.63 -17.66
C ASP A 586 1.11 20.18 -17.38
N ASP A 587 0.23 20.22 -18.38
CA ASP A 587 -1.14 19.71 -18.25
C ASP A 587 -1.14 18.18 -18.13
N ALA A 588 -0.32 17.49 -18.93
CA ALA A 588 -0.13 16.04 -18.81
C ALA A 588 0.42 15.66 -17.42
N ALA A 589 1.37 16.44 -16.89
CA ALA A 589 1.91 16.22 -15.55
C ALA A 589 0.86 16.38 -14.45
N ARG A 590 0.01 17.42 -14.52
CA ARG A 590 -1.11 17.59 -13.57
C ARG A 590 -2.10 16.42 -13.60
N ALA A 591 -2.36 15.86 -14.80
CA ALA A 591 -3.19 14.67 -14.92
C ALA A 591 -2.54 13.42 -14.30
N ALA A 592 -1.22 13.26 -14.46
CA ALA A 592 -0.45 12.18 -13.83
C ALA A 592 -0.51 12.25 -12.30
N GLU A 593 -0.41 13.46 -11.72
CA GLU A 593 -0.47 13.71 -10.28
C GLU A 593 -1.81 13.30 -9.64
N GLN A 594 -2.92 13.35 -10.39
CA GLN A 594 -4.21 12.87 -9.87
C GLN A 594 -4.27 11.36 -9.73
N ILE A 595 -3.56 10.64 -10.58
CA ILE A 595 -3.52 9.17 -10.56
C ILE A 595 -2.27 8.63 -9.87
N SER A 596 -1.51 9.44 -9.13
CA SER A 596 -0.24 9.03 -8.52
C SER A 596 -0.31 8.71 -7.00
N ASN A 597 -1.50 8.82 -6.40
CA ASN A 597 -1.73 8.46 -5.00
C ASN A 597 -3.07 7.72 -4.84
N GLN A 598 -3.06 6.64 -4.07
CA GLN A 598 -4.23 5.83 -3.71
C GLN A 598 -5.44 6.67 -3.24
N LYS A 599 -5.22 7.69 -2.41
CA LYS A 599 -6.31 8.54 -1.88
C LYS A 599 -7.01 9.34 -2.98
N ASN A 600 -6.26 9.81 -3.97
CA ASN A 600 -6.82 10.53 -5.12
C ASN A 600 -7.54 9.53 -6.04
N MET A 601 -6.92 8.38 -6.28
CA MET A 601 -7.48 7.35 -7.15
C MET A 601 -8.81 6.77 -6.70
N ALA A 602 -9.04 6.66 -5.38
CA ALA A 602 -10.32 6.22 -4.84
C ALA A 602 -11.51 7.11 -5.28
N GLN A 603 -11.23 8.34 -5.73
CA GLN A 603 -12.23 9.31 -6.19
C GLN A 603 -12.59 9.12 -7.67
N TYR A 604 -11.85 8.29 -8.41
CA TYR A 604 -12.04 8.08 -9.86
C TYR A 604 -12.50 6.65 -10.16
N PRO A 605 -13.81 6.33 -10.08
CA PRO A 605 -14.33 4.99 -10.38
C PRO A 605 -14.36 4.66 -11.89
N GLY A 606 -13.94 5.61 -12.74
CA GLY A 606 -13.99 5.54 -14.19
C GLY A 606 -12.68 5.09 -14.84
N ASP A 607 -12.53 5.46 -16.11
CA ASP A 607 -11.41 5.12 -16.98
C ASP A 607 -10.82 6.33 -17.72
N ALA A 608 -11.28 7.54 -17.38
CA ALA A 608 -10.67 8.80 -17.76
C ALA A 608 -10.70 9.79 -16.59
N VAL A 609 -9.62 10.55 -16.43
CA VAL A 609 -9.54 11.72 -15.55
C VAL A 609 -9.21 12.93 -16.42
N VAL A 610 -9.92 14.03 -16.22
CA VAL A 610 -9.64 15.33 -16.82
C VAL A 610 -9.30 16.30 -15.72
N VAL A 611 -8.27 17.12 -15.93
CA VAL A 611 -7.77 18.11 -14.97
C VAL A 611 -7.51 19.40 -15.70
N ASP A 612 -7.91 20.53 -15.11
CA ASP A 612 -7.64 21.84 -15.68
C ASP A 612 -6.43 22.54 -15.02
N ARG A 613 -6.29 23.84 -15.30
CA ARG A 613 -5.19 24.66 -14.76
C ARG A 613 -5.34 24.97 -13.27
N ASP A 614 -6.57 25.01 -12.78
CA ASP A 614 -6.92 25.37 -11.40
C ASP A 614 -6.99 24.12 -10.51
N ASN A 615 -6.61 22.97 -11.07
CA ASN A 615 -6.65 21.66 -10.44
C ASN A 615 -8.07 21.17 -10.12
N ASP A 616 -9.11 21.71 -10.80
CA ASP A 616 -10.42 21.06 -10.86
C ASP A 616 -10.27 19.78 -11.66
N HIS A 617 -10.79 18.69 -11.12
CA HIS A 617 -10.58 17.35 -11.66
C HIS A 617 -11.86 16.54 -11.65
N ARG A 618 -12.10 15.84 -12.76
CA ARG A 618 -13.33 15.06 -12.96
C ARG A 618 -13.01 13.69 -13.51
N GLY A 619 -13.58 12.67 -12.89
CA GLY A 619 -13.54 11.30 -13.36
C GLY A 619 -14.71 11.00 -14.31
N TYR A 620 -14.44 10.30 -15.41
CA TYR A 620 -15.44 9.89 -16.39
C TYR A 620 -15.36 8.38 -16.65
N ARG A 621 -16.51 7.79 -16.96
CA ARG A 621 -16.62 6.38 -17.33
C ARG A 621 -17.15 6.22 -18.76
N PHE A 622 -16.31 5.68 -19.64
CA PHE A 622 -16.60 5.39 -21.04
C PHE A 622 -16.88 3.90 -21.26
N LYS A 623 -16.11 3.01 -20.63
CA LYS A 623 -16.33 1.55 -20.75
C LYS A 623 -17.65 1.10 -20.11
N LYS A 624 -18.49 0.44 -20.92
CA LYS A 624 -19.65 -0.33 -20.46
C LYS A 624 -19.22 -1.58 -19.71
N ASN A 625 -18.32 -2.38 -20.30
CA ASN A 625 -17.74 -3.56 -19.67
C ASN A 625 -16.39 -3.21 -19.04
N LYS A 626 -16.27 -3.42 -17.73
CA LYS A 626 -15.04 -3.19 -16.96
C LYS A 626 -13.98 -4.29 -17.13
N LEU A 627 -14.36 -5.50 -17.51
CA LEU A 627 -13.44 -6.66 -17.48
C LEU A 627 -12.42 -6.64 -18.63
N ILE A 628 -11.12 -6.77 -18.34
CA ILE A 628 -10.07 -6.85 -19.37
C ILE A 628 -10.11 -8.19 -20.12
N ASP A 629 -10.23 -9.31 -19.41
CA ASP A 629 -10.49 -10.64 -20.00
C ASP A 629 -11.80 -11.25 -19.45
N THR A 630 -12.83 -11.35 -20.29
CA THR A 630 -14.12 -11.93 -19.89
C THR A 630 -14.05 -13.43 -19.59
N GLN A 631 -13.05 -14.17 -20.11
CA GLN A 631 -12.93 -15.62 -19.96
C GLN A 631 -12.32 -16.04 -18.61
N VAL A 632 -11.49 -15.19 -18.00
CA VAL A 632 -10.88 -15.46 -16.67
C VAL A 632 -11.98 -15.65 -15.61
N ASN A 633 -13.03 -14.84 -15.65
CA ASN A 633 -14.17 -14.96 -14.75
C ASN A 633 -15.06 -16.17 -15.05
N LEU A 634 -15.14 -16.64 -16.30
CA LEU A 634 -15.88 -17.87 -16.65
C LEU A 634 -15.19 -19.11 -16.07
N ARG A 635 -13.87 -19.24 -16.23
CA ARG A 635 -13.10 -20.33 -15.61
C ARG A 635 -13.14 -20.27 -14.08
N GLN A 636 -13.03 -19.08 -13.48
CA GLN A 636 -13.15 -18.91 -12.04
C GLN A 636 -14.56 -19.24 -11.52
N ARG A 637 -15.63 -18.87 -12.24
CA ARG A 637 -17.01 -19.26 -11.90
C ARG A 637 -17.24 -20.78 -12.01
N VAL A 638 -16.66 -21.42 -13.03
CA VAL A 638 -16.74 -22.87 -13.24
C VAL A 638 -16.00 -23.62 -12.12
N HIS A 639 -14.78 -23.21 -11.77
CA HIS A 639 -14.06 -23.78 -10.62
C HIS A 639 -14.80 -23.57 -9.30
N ARG A 640 -15.38 -22.39 -9.11
CA ARG A 640 -16.11 -22.04 -7.89
C ARG A 640 -17.42 -22.81 -7.71
N ASN A 641 -18.03 -23.28 -8.80
CA ASN A 641 -19.25 -24.06 -8.80
C ASN A 641 -19.03 -25.54 -9.16
N GLN A 642 -17.80 -26.08 -9.02
CA GLN A 642 -17.51 -27.48 -9.31
C GLN A 642 -18.44 -28.45 -8.58
N GLN A 643 -18.81 -28.15 -7.32
CA GLN A 643 -19.81 -28.96 -6.59
C GLN A 643 -21.17 -28.99 -7.31
N LEU A 644 -21.60 -27.86 -7.88
CA LEU A 644 -22.86 -27.75 -8.60
C LEU A 644 -22.81 -28.49 -9.94
N LEU A 645 -21.66 -28.50 -10.62
CA LEU A 645 -21.41 -29.34 -11.80
C LEU A 645 -21.40 -30.83 -11.48
N VAL A 646 -20.83 -31.22 -10.33
CA VAL A 646 -20.90 -32.61 -9.84
C VAL A 646 -22.34 -33.00 -9.53
N TYR A 647 -23.10 -32.16 -8.82
CA TYR A 647 -24.52 -32.41 -8.56
C TYR A 647 -25.36 -32.46 -9.84
N LEU A 648 -25.08 -31.60 -10.81
CA LEU A 648 -25.74 -31.62 -12.12
C LEU A 648 -25.40 -32.91 -12.89
N GLY A 649 -24.14 -33.37 -12.82
CA GLY A 649 -23.71 -34.63 -13.39
C GLY A 649 -24.39 -35.84 -12.75
N ILE A 650 -24.53 -35.84 -11.42
CA ILE A 650 -25.28 -36.87 -10.68
C ILE A 650 -26.76 -36.85 -11.08
N ALA A 651 -27.38 -35.68 -11.15
CA ALA A 651 -28.78 -35.52 -11.55
C ALA A 651 -29.03 -35.97 -13.01
N LEU A 652 -28.11 -35.67 -13.93
CA LEU A 652 -28.18 -36.14 -15.30
C LEU A 652 -28.02 -37.66 -15.35
N GLY A 653 -27.10 -38.21 -14.55
CA GLY A 653 -26.89 -39.65 -14.42
C GLY A 653 -28.13 -40.39 -13.91
N THR A 654 -28.82 -39.86 -12.90
CA THR A 654 -30.09 -40.44 -12.41
C THR A 654 -31.19 -40.36 -13.44
N ILE A 655 -31.31 -39.26 -14.20
CA ILE A 655 -32.28 -39.15 -15.30
C ILE A 655 -32.02 -40.20 -16.38
N VAL A 656 -30.75 -40.43 -16.76
CA VAL A 656 -30.38 -41.46 -17.74
C VAL A 656 -30.70 -42.85 -17.21
N ILE A 657 -30.40 -43.15 -15.94
CA ILE A 657 -30.74 -44.45 -15.33
C ILE A 657 -32.25 -44.66 -15.29
N LEU A 658 -33.04 -43.63 -14.95
CA LEU A 658 -34.50 -43.69 -14.98
C LEU A 658 -35.03 -43.91 -16.40
N LEU A 659 -34.47 -43.24 -17.40
CA LEU A 659 -34.83 -43.44 -18.80
C LEU A 659 -34.54 -44.87 -19.26
N ILE A 660 -33.38 -45.43 -18.89
CA ILE A 660 -33.02 -46.81 -19.18
C ILE A 660 -33.98 -47.78 -18.48
N ALA A 661 -34.30 -47.55 -17.21
CA ALA A 661 -35.24 -48.37 -16.45
C ALA A 661 -36.65 -48.34 -17.06
N ILE A 662 -37.11 -47.16 -17.50
CA ILE A 662 -38.39 -46.99 -18.21
C ILE A 662 -38.37 -47.75 -19.55
N LEU A 663 -37.29 -47.63 -20.33
CA LEU A 663 -37.12 -48.37 -21.59
C LEU A 663 -37.13 -49.89 -21.37
N MET A 664 -36.46 -50.38 -20.32
CA MET A 664 -36.46 -51.80 -19.97
C MET A 664 -37.84 -52.27 -19.50
N LEU A 665 -38.57 -51.46 -18.72
CA LEU A 665 -39.94 -51.75 -18.32
C LEU A 665 -40.90 -51.79 -19.53
N LEU A 666 -40.78 -50.83 -20.45
CA LEU A 666 -41.58 -50.79 -21.68
C LEU A 666 -41.31 -52.00 -22.59
N ASN A 667 -40.06 -52.45 -22.69
CA ASN A 667 -39.70 -53.69 -23.38
C ASN A 667 -40.24 -54.95 -22.66
N LYS A 668 -40.16 -55.00 -21.33
CA LYS A 668 -40.59 -56.15 -20.53
C LYS A 668 -42.11 -56.32 -20.50
N HIS A 669 -42.87 -55.22 -20.54
CA HIS A 669 -44.34 -55.24 -20.52
C HIS A 669 -44.98 -55.26 -21.92
N GLY A 670 -44.20 -55.49 -22.99
CA GLY A 670 -44.72 -55.79 -24.32
C GLY A 670 -45.43 -54.64 -25.03
N VAL A 671 -45.29 -53.40 -24.55
CA VAL A 671 -45.95 -52.21 -25.15
C VAL A 671 -45.30 -51.84 -26.51
N LEU A 672 -44.08 -52.30 -26.78
CA LEU A 672 -43.40 -52.13 -28.07
C LEU A 672 -43.75 -53.20 -29.13
N HIS A 673 -44.59 -54.20 -28.80
CA HIS A 673 -45.03 -55.24 -29.76
C HIS A 673 -46.54 -55.50 -29.75
N ARG A 674 -47.32 -54.59 -30.35
CA ARG A 674 -48.66 -54.78 -30.95
C ARG A 674 -48.80 -53.67 -32.00
N SER A 675 -48.85 -53.88 -33.32
CA SER A 675 -49.68 -54.76 -34.11
C SER A 675 -49.09 -54.88 -35.54
N ARG A 676 -48.82 -56.10 -36.00
CA ARG A 676 -48.74 -56.41 -37.43
C ARG A 676 -49.11 -57.88 -37.63
N ARG A 677 -50.40 -58.15 -37.88
CA ARG A 677 -50.88 -59.24 -38.75
C ARG A 677 -52.41 -59.26 -38.85
N GLY A 678 -52.89 -58.86 -40.02
CA GLY A 678 -54.07 -59.40 -40.66
C GLY A 678 -53.78 -59.42 -42.16
N LYS A 679 -53.42 -60.59 -42.71
CA LYS A 679 -53.40 -60.87 -44.15
C LYS A 679 -54.65 -61.71 -44.45
N PRO A 680 -55.36 -61.49 -45.57
CA PRO A 680 -56.39 -62.40 -46.04
C PRO A 680 -55.79 -63.47 -46.96
N HIS A 681 -56.39 -64.67 -46.96
CA HIS A 681 -56.31 -65.61 -48.08
C HIS A 681 -57.65 -66.37 -48.19
N ALA A 682 -58.14 -66.41 -49.43
CA ALA A 682 -59.33 -67.05 -49.99
C ALA A 682 -60.68 -66.45 -49.57
#